data_AF-I3J3P6-F1
#
_entry.id   AF-I3J3P6-F1
#
_cell.length_a   1.000
_cell.length_b   1.000
_cell.length_c   1.000
_cell.angle_alpha   90.00
_cell.angle_beta   90.00
_cell.angle_gamma   90.00
#
_symmetry.space_group_name_H-M   'P 1'
#
loop_
_entity.id
_entity.type
_entity.pdbx_description
1 polymer ?
#
loop_
_entity_poly.entity_id
_entity_poly.type
_entity_poly.pdbx_seq_one_letter_code
_entity_poly.pdbx_strand_id
1 'polypeptide(L)'
;MSTSKKAPPKSKTGIVIGVVVALLILSAIAAFLIWFFVCESKLSSQHKIALKQLRQSVPVFSGRMKLVNQPYDQNLEDTSSPEFQALAEKLETVVSLTPSFKDPILEKYYTKSVVTAFSEGVRAYYWSQFNIPHSDLEMIPDVSEERILDALEHGIRQSRLATAPDVKIREVTASLTDSRMARDPRANDCFYRLEADTNPQNFSSPGYPTSYPPKSRCQWQIRASEENVIIVNFLYFYIEDDCSDDFVYIYDSLSPDDSQAITKKCGQRPPSNPLEVVSSNNIMLINFIAETDAEKPGFQASYRAIPKADVKCGGSLSQKEGNFTSPLYPSFYPPRKNCSWTITVAPGSKVRLRFTMFRMKEPGVDTRFCHKDYVEIMGNKYCGEVASLSLTSDTNVLVVNFHSDQSHTDKGFSAVYSSYDPSNPCPDRFSCTNGLCIDRKLKCDGWNDCGDMSDERQCSCDTDQFHCSNGMCKPKLWVCDRVNDCGDGSDEKMCGCAQNEFQCGNGVCLPQSVQCDDKQDCKDGSDEVGCKTGESICTDYSFKCKNGDCINKVNAECDRVQDCSDNSDEAICDCGTRPYKLNRIVGGQNAELGEWPWQVSLHFLTNGPTCGASIISNTWLLSAAHCFVTSNPANKDPSSWQSYSGMQNQYIHDNVQFRKLKRIIPHPLYNQMTSDYDIALLELSEPLQFANTIQPICLPDSSHVFPAGMSCWVTGWGALREGGQGAQILQKALVKIINDSVCDVVTEGQVTSRMLCSGYLSGGVDACQGDSGGPLSCFEESGKWFQAGIVSWGEGCARRNKPGVYTRVTKLREWIKQETNI
;
A
#
# COMPACT_ATOMS: atom_id res chain seq x y z
N MET A 1 -67.69 58.40 37.76
CA MET A 1 -66.82 57.41 38.43
C MET A 1 -66.30 56.45 37.38
N SER A 2 -65.02 56.53 37.02
CA SER A 2 -64.12 55.40 36.70
C SER A 2 -62.95 55.92 35.84
N THR A 3 -61.75 55.70 36.35
CA THR A 3 -60.49 56.34 36.00
C THR A 3 -59.70 55.49 34.98
N SER A 4 -59.16 56.16 33.97
CA SER A 4 -58.14 55.62 33.07
C SER A 4 -56.82 55.40 33.85
N LYS A 5 -56.24 54.19 33.77
CA LYS A 5 -54.89 53.88 34.27
C LYS A 5 -54.03 53.26 33.15
N LYS A 6 -52.90 53.92 32.90
CA LYS A 6 -51.81 53.54 31.99
C LYS A 6 -51.10 52.25 32.45
N ALA A 7 -50.58 51.52 31.47
CA ALA A 7 -49.78 50.29 31.61
C ALA A 7 -48.35 50.54 32.14
N PRO A 8 -47.72 49.58 32.86
CA PRO A 8 -46.28 49.57 33.14
C PRO A 8 -45.52 48.55 32.24
N PRO A 9 -44.21 48.78 31.98
CA PRO A 9 -43.41 47.90 31.14
C PRO A 9 -42.92 46.68 31.94
N LYS A 10 -43.10 45.46 31.40
CA LYS A 10 -42.53 44.23 31.99
C LYS A 10 -41.07 44.08 31.58
N SER A 11 -40.21 43.82 32.57
CA SER A 11 -38.76 43.89 32.47
C SER A 11 -38.15 42.77 31.62
N LYS A 12 -37.21 43.14 30.75
CA LYS A 12 -36.39 42.22 29.93
C LYS A 12 -35.30 41.49 30.74
N THR A 13 -35.23 41.69 32.06
CA THR A 13 -34.11 41.24 32.90
C THR A 13 -34.18 39.76 33.27
N GLY A 14 -35.38 39.16 33.37
CA GLY A 14 -35.54 37.76 33.76
C GLY A 14 -35.14 36.74 32.67
N ILE A 15 -35.33 37.10 31.39
CA ILE A 15 -34.99 36.22 30.26
C ILE A 15 -33.47 36.17 30.06
N VAL A 16 -32.77 37.30 30.24
CA VAL A 16 -31.31 37.37 30.12
C VAL A 16 -30.62 36.53 31.20
N ILE A 17 -31.12 36.57 32.44
CA ILE A 17 -30.55 35.77 33.54
C ILE A 17 -30.75 34.27 33.27
N GLY A 18 -31.92 33.86 32.76
CA GLY A 18 -32.18 32.45 32.42
C GLY A 18 -31.26 31.91 31.33
N VAL A 19 -30.99 32.71 30.28
CA VAL A 19 -30.09 32.31 29.19
C VAL A 19 -28.64 32.22 29.66
N VAL A 20 -28.19 33.14 30.52
CA VAL A 20 -26.82 33.10 31.07
C VAL A 20 -26.61 31.88 31.97
N VAL A 21 -27.60 31.52 32.80
CA VAL A 21 -27.51 30.32 33.65
C VAL A 21 -27.50 29.03 32.80
N ALA A 22 -28.31 28.96 31.74
CA ALA A 22 -28.32 27.81 30.84
C ALA A 22 -26.98 27.64 30.09
N LEU A 23 -26.36 28.75 29.65
CA LEU A 23 -25.04 28.73 29.01
C LEU A 23 -23.92 28.27 29.97
N LEU A 24 -23.97 28.69 31.24
CA LEU A 24 -23.00 28.25 32.25
C LEU A 24 -23.13 26.76 32.60
N ILE A 25 -24.35 26.22 32.61
CA ILE A 25 -24.58 24.78 32.80
C ILE A 25 -24.07 23.99 31.59
N LEU A 26 -24.34 24.46 30.36
CA LEU A 26 -23.83 23.85 29.13
C LEU A 26 -22.29 23.87 29.08
N SER A 27 -21.66 24.98 29.48
CA SER A 27 -20.20 25.06 29.53
C SER A 27 -19.60 24.13 30.59
N ALA A 28 -20.26 23.98 31.74
CA ALA A 28 -19.83 23.03 32.78
C ALA A 28 -19.95 21.57 32.33
N ILE A 29 -21.03 21.22 31.61
CA ILE A 29 -21.22 19.89 31.03
C ILE A 29 -20.17 19.63 29.94
N ALA A 30 -19.92 20.59 29.05
CA ALA A 30 -18.89 20.47 28.02
C ALA A 30 -17.49 20.33 28.64
N ALA A 31 -17.17 21.12 29.67
CA ALA A 31 -15.91 21.01 30.39
C ALA A 31 -15.76 19.65 31.11
N PHE A 32 -16.84 19.13 31.69
CA PHE A 32 -16.85 17.81 32.30
C PHE A 32 -16.68 16.69 31.27
N LEU A 33 -17.33 16.78 30.10
CA LEU A 33 -17.17 15.81 29.02
C LEU A 33 -15.77 15.85 28.41
N ILE A 34 -15.22 17.04 28.17
CA ILE A 34 -13.83 17.21 27.71
C ILE A 34 -12.87 16.64 28.76
N TRP A 35 -13.06 16.95 30.04
CA TRP A 35 -12.26 16.38 31.11
C TRP A 35 -12.39 14.86 31.17
N PHE A 36 -13.60 14.31 31.05
CA PHE A 36 -13.86 12.87 31.05
C PHE A 36 -13.15 12.17 29.88
N PHE A 37 -13.31 12.64 28.64
CA PHE A 37 -12.65 12.04 27.46
C PHE A 37 -11.12 12.24 27.45
N VAL A 38 -10.61 13.37 27.94
CA VAL A 38 -9.16 13.61 28.05
C VAL A 38 -8.56 12.81 29.20
N CYS A 39 -9.28 12.62 30.30
CA CYS A 39 -8.83 11.80 31.43
C CYS A 39 -8.90 10.32 31.09
N GLU A 40 -9.94 9.84 30.40
CA GLU A 40 -10.09 8.45 29.96
C GLU A 40 -9.03 8.05 28.90
N SER A 41 -8.71 8.95 27.97
CA SER A 41 -7.59 8.75 27.02
C SER A 41 -6.21 8.75 27.71
N LYS A 42 -5.99 9.63 28.69
CA LYS A 42 -4.77 9.59 29.53
C LYS A 42 -4.70 8.35 30.42
N LEU A 43 -5.83 7.91 31.00
CA LEU A 43 -5.91 6.72 31.83
C LEU A 43 -5.64 5.47 30.99
N SER A 44 -6.18 5.37 29.78
CA SER A 44 -5.91 4.28 28.82
C SER A 44 -4.44 4.24 28.39
N SER A 45 -3.85 5.40 28.09
CA SER A 45 -2.41 5.51 27.77
C SER A 45 -1.53 5.12 28.96
N GLN A 46 -1.84 5.57 30.17
CA GLN A 46 -1.15 5.17 31.39
C GLN A 46 -1.36 3.69 31.74
N HIS A 47 -2.55 3.12 31.48
CA HIS A 47 -2.83 1.70 31.68
C HIS A 47 -2.04 0.83 30.68
N LYS A 48 -1.91 1.24 29.42
CA LYS A 48 -1.07 0.56 28.42
C LYS A 48 0.41 0.63 28.76
N ILE A 49 0.88 1.76 29.28
CA ILE A 49 2.27 1.92 29.77
C ILE A 49 2.49 1.07 31.03
N ALA A 50 1.54 1.06 31.97
CA ALA A 50 1.59 0.23 33.17
C ALA A 50 1.54 -1.28 32.86
N LEU A 51 0.71 -1.72 31.90
CA LEU A 51 0.67 -3.11 31.41
C LEU A 51 1.97 -3.49 30.70
N LYS A 52 2.55 -2.58 29.89
CA LYS A 52 3.86 -2.82 29.27
C LYS A 52 4.98 -2.91 30.31
N GLN A 53 4.94 -2.09 31.35
CA GLN A 53 5.86 -2.16 32.49
C GLN A 53 5.64 -3.41 33.37
N LEU A 54 4.41 -3.88 33.55
CA LEU A 54 4.09 -5.15 34.24
C LEU A 54 4.51 -6.37 33.41
N ARG A 55 4.41 -6.32 32.07
CA ARG A 55 4.91 -7.37 31.17
C ARG A 55 6.44 -7.50 31.26
N GLN A 56 7.14 -6.38 31.43
CA GLN A 56 8.59 -6.34 31.57
C GLN A 56 9.09 -6.69 32.98
N SER A 57 8.22 -6.76 34.00
CA SER A 57 8.62 -7.12 35.37
C SER A 57 8.86 -8.62 35.56
N VAL A 58 8.44 -9.46 34.60
CA VAL A 58 8.66 -10.92 34.64
C VAL A 58 9.37 -11.37 33.36
N PRO A 59 10.67 -11.07 33.19
CA PRO A 59 11.40 -11.50 32.01
C PRO A 59 11.54 -13.03 32.00
N VAL A 60 11.22 -13.63 30.85
CA VAL A 60 11.37 -15.06 30.61
C VAL A 60 12.33 -15.26 29.44
N PHE A 61 13.24 -16.20 29.60
CA PHE A 61 14.22 -16.53 28.57
C PHE A 61 14.01 -17.98 28.14
N SER A 62 13.78 -18.20 26.86
CA SER A 62 13.59 -19.54 26.31
C SER A 62 14.75 -19.90 25.41
N GLY A 63 15.04 -21.19 25.31
CA GLY A 63 16.08 -21.65 24.40
C GLY A 63 16.18 -23.15 24.34
N ARG A 64 17.34 -23.61 23.90
CA ARG A 64 17.67 -25.03 23.77
C ARG A 64 19.08 -25.34 24.25
N MET A 65 19.26 -26.59 24.65
CA MET A 65 20.50 -27.16 25.14
C MET A 65 20.82 -28.43 24.38
N LYS A 66 22.10 -28.64 24.03
CA LYS A 66 22.57 -29.89 23.43
C LYS A 66 23.27 -30.74 24.47
N LEU A 67 22.73 -31.94 24.74
CA LEU A 67 23.29 -32.87 25.72
C LEU A 67 24.37 -33.76 25.09
N VAL A 68 25.30 -34.23 25.92
CA VAL A 68 26.40 -35.13 25.54
C VAL A 68 26.30 -36.41 26.38
N ASN A 69 26.62 -37.55 25.76
CA ASN A 69 26.61 -38.89 26.36
C ASN A 69 25.25 -39.37 26.88
N GLN A 70 24.16 -38.88 26.29
CA GLN A 70 22.82 -39.37 26.54
C GLN A 70 22.33 -40.09 25.27
N PRO A 71 21.85 -41.35 25.36
CA PRO A 71 21.21 -42.01 24.24
C PRO A 71 19.84 -41.35 23.99
N TYR A 72 19.48 -41.16 22.73
CA TYR A 72 18.13 -40.72 22.38
C TYR A 72 17.15 -41.88 22.61
N ASP A 73 16.06 -41.59 23.31
CA ASP A 73 14.92 -42.48 23.49
C ASP A 73 13.66 -41.74 23.02
N GLN A 74 12.86 -42.38 22.17
CA GLN A 74 11.60 -41.83 21.67
C GLN A 74 10.59 -41.60 22.80
N ASN A 75 10.69 -42.31 23.93
CA ASN A 75 9.87 -42.04 25.11
C ASN A 75 10.10 -40.63 25.68
N LEU A 76 11.25 -39.98 25.40
CA LEU A 76 11.53 -38.60 25.77
C LEU A 76 10.71 -37.57 24.96
N GLU A 77 10.01 -37.98 23.92
CA GLU A 77 9.12 -37.09 23.17
C GLU A 77 7.79 -36.86 23.90
N ASP A 78 7.38 -37.82 24.73
CA ASP A 78 6.16 -37.75 25.52
C ASP A 78 6.43 -37.21 26.93
N THR A 79 5.82 -36.07 27.28
CA THR A 79 6.08 -35.45 28.61
C THR A 79 5.41 -36.20 29.76
N SER A 80 4.49 -37.14 29.48
CA SER A 80 3.93 -38.02 30.50
C SER A 80 4.81 -39.23 30.80
N SER A 81 5.84 -39.50 30.00
CA SER A 81 6.70 -40.65 30.21
C SER A 81 7.57 -40.47 31.48
N PRO A 82 7.85 -41.55 32.22
CA PRO A 82 8.76 -41.49 33.36
C PRO A 82 10.18 -41.13 32.95
N GLU A 83 10.61 -41.51 31.73
CA GLU A 83 11.91 -41.17 31.17
C GLU A 83 12.04 -39.65 30.97
N PHE A 84 11.00 -39.01 30.42
CA PHE A 84 10.97 -37.56 30.26
C PHE A 84 11.06 -36.86 31.61
N GLN A 85 10.21 -37.26 32.56
CA GLN A 85 10.14 -36.60 33.87
C GLN A 85 11.47 -36.69 34.62
N ALA A 86 12.09 -37.87 34.64
CA ALA A 86 13.37 -38.08 35.30
C ALA A 86 14.50 -37.24 34.69
N LEU A 87 14.58 -37.16 33.34
CA LEU A 87 15.61 -36.37 32.66
C LEU A 87 15.34 -34.86 32.77
N ALA A 88 14.08 -34.46 32.66
CA ALA A 88 13.64 -33.07 32.81
C ALA A 88 13.96 -32.54 34.20
N GLU A 89 13.58 -33.25 35.27
CA GLU A 89 13.89 -32.84 36.65
C GLU A 89 15.39 -32.68 36.87
N LYS A 90 16.19 -33.63 36.38
CA LYS A 90 17.65 -33.58 36.48
C LYS A 90 18.22 -32.37 35.74
N LEU A 91 17.75 -32.08 34.54
CA LEU A 91 18.17 -30.89 33.80
C LEU A 91 17.69 -29.61 34.46
N GLU A 92 16.44 -29.56 34.93
CA GLU A 92 15.90 -28.43 35.68
C GLU A 92 16.77 -28.14 36.91
N THR A 93 17.32 -29.15 37.61
CA THR A 93 18.30 -28.92 38.69
C THR A 93 19.64 -28.34 38.20
N VAL A 94 20.11 -28.78 37.02
CA VAL A 94 21.34 -28.27 36.41
C VAL A 94 21.17 -26.84 35.90
N VAL A 95 19.99 -26.47 35.37
CA VAL A 95 19.66 -25.14 34.85
C VAL A 95 19.23 -24.18 35.97
N SER A 96 18.64 -24.70 37.06
CA SER A 96 18.18 -23.90 38.21
C SER A 96 19.28 -23.41 39.16
N LEU A 97 20.50 -23.95 39.03
CA LEU A 97 21.76 -23.27 39.37
C LEU A 97 21.85 -22.59 40.76
N THR A 98 21.24 -23.14 41.81
CA THR A 98 21.46 -22.68 43.19
C THR A 98 22.87 -22.98 43.77
N PRO A 99 23.84 -23.54 43.02
CA PRO A 99 25.25 -23.43 43.42
C PRO A 99 26.23 -22.93 42.34
N SER A 100 25.81 -22.57 41.12
CA SER A 100 26.76 -22.20 40.04
C SER A 100 26.45 -20.90 39.28
N PHE A 101 25.34 -20.21 39.57
CA PHE A 101 25.16 -18.80 39.21
C PHE A 101 25.98 -17.93 40.17
N LYS A 102 27.21 -17.54 39.81
CA LYS A 102 27.99 -16.55 40.60
C LYS A 102 27.53 -15.10 40.36
N ASP A 103 26.35 -14.90 39.79
CA ASP A 103 25.80 -13.59 39.47
C ASP A 103 24.77 -13.16 40.52
N PRO A 104 25.08 -12.17 41.39
CA PRO A 104 24.22 -11.77 42.49
C PRO A 104 22.88 -11.17 42.04
N ILE A 105 22.80 -10.63 40.82
CA ILE A 105 21.59 -9.97 40.30
C ILE A 105 20.64 -11.03 39.76
N LEU A 106 21.15 -11.97 38.97
CA LEU A 106 20.33 -13.06 38.44
C LEU A 106 19.83 -13.98 39.56
N GLU A 107 20.66 -14.29 40.56
CA GLU A 107 20.28 -15.11 41.71
C GLU A 107 19.12 -14.49 42.51
N LYS A 108 19.13 -13.16 42.69
CA LYS A 108 18.11 -12.43 43.45
C LYS A 108 16.72 -12.52 42.82
N TYR A 109 16.63 -12.54 41.49
CA TYR A 109 15.36 -12.48 40.76
C TYR A 109 14.95 -13.81 40.13
N TYR A 110 15.83 -14.80 40.09
CA TYR A 110 15.54 -16.12 39.53
C TYR A 110 14.37 -16.79 40.26
N THR A 111 13.43 -17.34 39.49
CA THR A 111 12.25 -18.03 40.04
C THR A 111 12.32 -19.53 39.79
N LYS A 112 12.31 -19.94 38.51
CA LYS A 112 12.27 -21.35 38.11
C LYS A 112 12.70 -21.53 36.65
N SER A 113 13.06 -22.76 36.32
CA SER A 113 13.35 -23.22 34.97
C SER A 113 12.54 -24.46 34.69
N VAL A 114 12.00 -24.57 33.48
CA VAL A 114 11.16 -25.71 33.07
C VAL A 114 11.64 -26.22 31.72
N VAL A 115 11.76 -27.54 31.60
CA VAL A 115 12.07 -28.23 30.34
C VAL A 115 10.76 -28.50 29.61
N THR A 116 10.63 -28.00 28.38
CA THR A 116 9.39 -28.07 27.59
C THR A 116 9.30 -29.30 26.70
N ALA A 117 10.44 -29.78 26.19
CA ALA A 117 10.49 -30.90 25.24
C ALA A 117 11.91 -31.45 25.10
N PHE A 118 12.01 -32.68 24.61
CA PHE A 118 13.24 -33.21 24.01
C PHE A 118 13.02 -33.51 22.53
N SER A 119 14.09 -33.39 21.74
CA SER A 119 14.13 -33.85 20.34
C SER A 119 15.38 -34.68 20.07
N GLU A 120 15.45 -35.20 18.85
CA GLU A 120 16.50 -36.07 18.34
C GLU A 120 17.88 -35.41 18.46
N GLY A 121 18.91 -36.24 18.64
CA GLY A 121 20.26 -35.79 18.98
C GLY A 121 20.39 -35.23 20.40
N VAL A 122 19.42 -35.57 21.27
CA VAL A 122 19.29 -35.17 22.68
C VAL A 122 19.41 -33.67 22.88
N ARG A 123 18.56 -32.94 22.16
CA ARG A 123 18.33 -31.51 22.39
C ARG A 123 17.21 -31.36 23.41
N ALA A 124 17.47 -30.60 24.47
CA ALA A 124 16.48 -30.22 25.46
C ALA A 124 16.02 -28.78 25.20
N TYR A 125 14.72 -28.53 25.23
CA TYR A 125 14.13 -27.19 25.09
C TYR A 125 13.65 -26.75 26.46
N TYR A 126 13.89 -25.48 26.82
CA TYR A 126 13.61 -24.99 28.17
C TYR A 126 13.25 -23.51 28.16
N TRP A 127 12.72 -23.04 29.29
CA TRP A 127 12.62 -21.63 29.61
C TRP A 127 12.94 -21.38 31.08
N SER A 128 13.44 -20.18 31.38
CA SER A 128 13.79 -19.72 32.73
C SER A 128 13.10 -18.39 33.01
N GLN A 129 12.43 -18.30 34.16
CA GLN A 129 11.65 -17.13 34.56
C GLN A 129 12.35 -16.38 35.69
N PHE A 130 12.37 -15.06 35.56
CA PHE A 130 12.86 -14.13 36.57
C PHE A 130 11.73 -13.19 36.96
N ASN A 131 11.63 -12.83 38.24
CA ASN A 131 10.60 -11.95 38.75
C ASN A 131 11.26 -10.74 39.41
N ILE A 132 11.17 -9.59 38.75
CA ILE A 132 11.73 -8.32 39.20
C ILE A 132 10.60 -7.53 39.89
N PRO A 133 10.66 -7.31 41.21
CA PRO A 133 9.66 -6.52 41.91
C PRO A 133 9.56 -5.10 41.34
N HIS A 134 8.38 -4.49 41.46
CA HIS A 134 8.14 -3.12 40.98
C HIS A 134 9.12 -2.06 41.54
N SER A 135 9.72 -2.32 42.72
CA SER A 135 10.74 -1.42 43.31
C SER A 135 12.06 -1.40 42.55
N ASP A 136 12.35 -2.45 41.78
CA ASP A 136 13.68 -2.71 41.19
C ASP A 136 13.61 -2.73 39.65
N LEU A 137 12.58 -2.13 39.05
CA LEU A 137 12.37 -2.13 37.58
C LEU A 137 13.54 -1.49 36.80
N GLU A 138 14.34 -0.63 37.42
CA GLU A 138 15.55 -0.06 36.83
C GLU A 138 16.61 -1.14 36.51
N MET A 139 16.53 -2.33 37.13
CA MET A 139 17.44 -3.46 36.92
C MET A 139 17.04 -4.34 35.72
N ILE A 140 15.93 -4.06 35.01
CA ILE A 140 15.52 -4.84 33.83
C ILE A 140 16.61 -4.93 32.75
N PRO A 141 17.31 -3.84 32.38
CA PRO A 141 18.40 -3.92 31.40
C PRO A 141 19.57 -4.79 31.85
N ASP A 142 19.77 -4.93 33.16
CA ASP A 142 20.82 -5.74 33.75
C ASP A 142 20.50 -7.25 33.72
N VAL A 143 19.24 -7.63 33.46
CA VAL A 143 18.81 -8.99 33.17
C VAL A 143 18.70 -9.15 31.65
N SER A 144 19.84 -9.10 30.97
CA SER A 144 19.94 -9.20 29.52
C SER A 144 20.16 -10.63 29.03
N GLU A 145 19.86 -10.88 27.75
CA GLU A 145 20.13 -12.17 27.09
C GLU A 145 21.61 -12.56 27.20
N GLU A 146 22.51 -11.62 26.93
CA GLU A 146 23.97 -11.83 27.00
C GLU A 146 24.42 -12.28 28.38
N ARG A 147 23.94 -11.62 29.44
CA ARG A 147 24.31 -11.95 30.81
C ARG A 147 23.81 -13.32 31.23
N ILE A 148 22.60 -13.69 30.81
CA ILE A 148 22.02 -15.01 31.09
C ILE A 148 22.78 -16.10 30.35
N LEU A 149 23.11 -15.88 29.07
CA LEU A 149 23.94 -16.80 28.29
C LEU A 149 25.30 -17.00 28.94
N ASP A 150 25.99 -15.92 29.32
CA ASP A 150 27.28 -15.99 30.01
C ASP A 150 27.19 -16.75 31.33
N ALA A 151 26.14 -16.49 32.10
CA ALA A 151 25.92 -17.12 33.39
C ALA A 151 25.61 -18.64 33.25
N LEU A 152 24.80 -19.01 32.25
CA LEU A 152 24.52 -20.40 31.89
C LEU A 152 25.78 -21.11 31.38
N GLU A 153 26.54 -20.49 30.48
CA GLU A 153 27.80 -21.05 29.97
C GLU A 153 28.82 -21.27 31.09
N HIS A 154 28.98 -20.29 31.98
CA HIS A 154 29.89 -20.39 33.10
C HIS A 154 29.45 -21.46 34.11
N GLY A 155 28.14 -21.54 34.41
CA GLY A 155 27.57 -22.61 35.24
C GLY A 155 27.81 -24.01 34.62
N ILE A 156 27.64 -24.15 33.31
CA ILE A 156 27.92 -25.38 32.57
C ILE A 156 29.43 -25.73 32.59
N ARG A 157 30.32 -24.73 32.49
CA ARG A 157 31.77 -24.96 32.59
C ARG A 157 32.18 -25.41 34.00
N GLN A 158 31.54 -24.90 35.04
CA GLN A 158 31.81 -25.31 36.43
C GLN A 158 31.25 -26.70 36.76
N SER A 159 30.08 -27.07 36.24
CA SER A 159 29.55 -28.43 36.43
C SER A 159 30.44 -29.50 35.78
N ARG A 160 31.18 -29.17 34.71
CA ARG A 160 32.21 -30.06 34.12
C ARG A 160 33.39 -30.37 35.06
N LEU A 161 33.66 -29.53 36.05
CA LEU A 161 34.77 -29.68 37.02
C LEU A 161 34.35 -30.46 38.28
N ALA A 162 33.05 -30.63 38.52
CA ALA A 162 32.55 -31.46 39.61
C ALA A 162 32.70 -32.95 39.24
N THR A 163 33.14 -33.76 40.20
CA THR A 163 33.14 -35.23 40.06
C THR A 163 31.71 -35.73 39.92
N ALA A 164 31.31 -35.94 38.66
CA ALA A 164 30.10 -36.55 38.15
C ALA A 164 28.77 -35.78 38.33
N PRO A 165 28.44 -34.82 37.44
CA PRO A 165 27.10 -34.72 36.93
C PRO A 165 26.91 -35.74 35.81
N ASP A 166 25.83 -36.50 35.92
CA ASP A 166 25.48 -37.62 35.05
C ASP A 166 24.84 -37.13 33.71
N VAL A 167 24.73 -35.80 33.51
CA VAL A 167 24.32 -35.14 32.25
C VAL A 167 25.27 -33.98 31.95
N LYS A 168 25.81 -33.92 30.72
CA LYS A 168 26.73 -32.86 30.26
C LYS A 168 26.11 -32.03 29.15
N ILE A 169 26.20 -30.70 29.24
CA ILE A 169 25.70 -29.76 28.22
C ILE A 169 26.87 -29.24 27.37
N ARG A 170 26.70 -29.25 26.04
CA ARG A 170 27.70 -28.78 25.08
C ARG A 170 27.47 -27.33 24.64
N GLU A 171 26.23 -27.03 24.29
CA GLU A 171 25.77 -25.77 23.72
C GLU A 171 24.48 -25.38 24.44
N VAL A 172 24.31 -24.09 24.73
CA VAL A 172 23.12 -23.50 25.33
C VAL A 172 22.77 -22.24 24.58
N THR A 173 21.48 -21.96 24.46
CA THR A 173 20.92 -20.74 23.88
C THR A 173 19.85 -20.22 24.82
N ALA A 174 19.62 -18.91 24.78
CA ALA A 174 18.61 -18.20 25.55
C ALA A 174 18.26 -16.92 24.79
N SER A 175 16.98 -16.69 24.54
CA SER A 175 16.42 -15.49 23.93
C SER A 175 15.27 -14.98 24.79
N LEU A 176 15.05 -13.67 24.77
CA LEU A 176 13.95 -13.04 25.48
C LEU A 176 12.63 -13.48 24.86
N THR A 177 11.73 -13.95 25.70
CA THR A 177 10.43 -14.48 25.29
C THR A 177 9.31 -13.73 26.00
N ASP A 178 8.18 -13.50 25.31
CA ASP A 178 6.96 -13.05 25.99
C ASP A 178 6.55 -14.07 27.05
N SER A 179 6.45 -13.64 28.31
CA SER A 179 6.15 -14.50 29.45
C SER A 179 4.82 -15.25 29.32
N ARG A 180 3.88 -14.78 28.47
CA ARG A 180 2.62 -15.47 28.19
C ARG A 180 2.79 -16.74 27.36
N MET A 181 3.90 -16.88 26.65
CA MET A 181 4.23 -18.08 25.87
C MET A 181 4.99 -19.13 26.69
N ALA A 182 5.48 -18.77 27.87
CA ALA A 182 6.17 -19.68 28.76
C ALA A 182 5.16 -20.60 29.45
N ARG A 183 5.18 -21.88 29.10
CA ARG A 183 4.23 -22.86 29.64
C ARG A 183 4.93 -24.10 30.15
N ASP A 184 4.40 -24.63 31.25
CA ASP A 184 4.76 -25.97 31.70
C ASP A 184 3.94 -26.99 30.90
N PRO A 185 4.58 -27.84 30.07
CA PRO A 185 3.86 -28.83 29.26
C PRO A 185 3.18 -29.91 30.11
N ARG A 186 3.51 -30.03 31.41
CA ARG A 186 2.92 -30.99 32.35
C ARG A 186 1.54 -30.55 32.87
N ALA A 187 1.15 -29.28 32.65
CA ALA A 187 -0.05 -28.70 33.24
C ALA A 187 -1.38 -29.04 32.51
N ASN A 188 -1.35 -29.82 31.41
CA ASN A 188 -2.51 -30.31 30.63
C ASN A 188 -3.57 -29.26 30.18
N ASP A 189 -3.26 -27.98 30.30
CA ASP A 189 -4.13 -26.89 29.88
C ASP A 189 -3.70 -26.38 28.49
N CYS A 190 -4.66 -26.17 27.58
CA CYS A 190 -4.52 -25.81 26.16
C CYS A 190 -3.16 -26.10 25.48
N PHE A 191 -2.71 -27.36 25.54
CA PHE A 191 -1.45 -27.80 24.96
C PHE A 191 -1.70 -29.06 24.12
N TYR A 192 -1.30 -29.02 22.85
CA TYR A 192 -1.61 -30.06 21.88
C TYR A 192 -0.33 -30.59 21.24
N ARG A 193 -0.17 -31.92 21.25
CA ARG A 193 0.87 -32.64 20.51
C ARG A 193 0.27 -33.19 19.24
N LEU A 194 0.88 -32.87 18.11
CA LEU A 194 0.42 -33.25 16.78
C LEU A 194 1.54 -33.97 16.03
N GLU A 195 1.21 -35.06 15.36
CA GLU A 195 2.12 -35.79 14.47
C GLU A 195 1.71 -35.56 13.02
N ALA A 196 2.61 -34.96 12.24
CA ALA A 196 2.40 -34.67 10.84
C ALA A 196 2.75 -35.88 9.99
N ASP A 197 1.78 -36.30 9.18
CA ASP A 197 1.95 -37.28 8.12
C ASP A 197 1.82 -36.59 6.74
N THR A 198 2.07 -37.32 5.67
CA THR A 198 1.90 -36.90 4.28
C THR A 198 0.47 -36.42 3.96
N ASN A 199 -0.54 -36.98 4.63
CA ASN A 199 -1.93 -36.54 4.50
C ASN A 199 -2.21 -35.30 5.35
N PRO A 200 -2.91 -34.29 4.80
CA PRO A 200 -3.24 -33.07 5.52
C PRO A 200 -4.22 -33.33 6.67
N GLN A 201 -3.89 -32.80 7.85
CA GLN A 201 -4.69 -32.84 9.07
C GLN A 201 -5.00 -31.41 9.53
N ASN A 202 -6.13 -31.20 10.21
CA ASN A 202 -6.60 -29.86 10.58
C ASN A 202 -6.60 -29.63 12.09
N PHE A 203 -6.32 -28.40 12.49
CA PHE A 203 -6.49 -27.91 13.86
C PHE A 203 -7.00 -26.47 13.83
N SER A 204 -7.56 -26.01 14.95
CA SER A 204 -8.14 -24.67 15.05
C SER A 204 -7.87 -24.05 16.40
N SER A 205 -8.00 -22.72 16.48
CA SER A 205 -8.04 -22.03 17.76
C SER A 205 -9.26 -22.48 18.58
N PRO A 206 -9.19 -22.39 19.93
CA PRO A 206 -10.36 -22.65 20.77
C PRO A 206 -11.53 -21.77 20.36
N GLY A 207 -12.75 -22.31 20.34
CA GLY A 207 -13.96 -21.55 20.01
C GLY A 207 -14.14 -21.16 18.53
N TYR A 208 -13.25 -21.56 17.62
CA TYR A 208 -13.49 -21.42 16.18
C TYR A 208 -14.70 -22.29 15.75
N PRO A 209 -15.64 -21.80 14.91
CA PRO A 209 -15.60 -20.55 14.13
C PRO A 209 -16.31 -19.36 14.77
N THR A 210 -16.74 -19.43 16.04
CA THR A 210 -17.54 -18.37 16.67
C THR A 210 -16.64 -17.26 17.23
N SER A 211 -15.88 -17.57 18.27
CA SER A 211 -14.94 -16.65 18.91
C SER A 211 -14.04 -17.40 19.87
N TYR A 212 -12.77 -16.99 19.96
CA TYR A 212 -11.87 -17.56 20.97
C TYR A 212 -12.14 -16.97 22.36
N PRO A 213 -12.04 -17.76 23.44
CA PRO A 213 -12.19 -17.25 24.80
C PRO A 213 -11.11 -16.23 25.18
N PRO A 214 -11.41 -15.21 26.01
CA PRO A 214 -10.41 -14.30 26.53
C PRO A 214 -9.38 -15.05 27.39
N LYS A 215 -8.15 -14.54 27.45
CA LYS A 215 -7.02 -15.15 28.19
C LYS A 215 -6.65 -16.55 27.68
N SER A 216 -7.01 -16.87 26.44
CA SER A 216 -6.59 -18.10 25.78
C SER A 216 -5.09 -18.06 25.52
N ARG A 217 -4.37 -19.03 26.08
CA ARG A 217 -2.97 -19.28 25.79
C ARG A 217 -2.91 -20.70 25.31
N CYS A 218 -2.56 -20.96 24.06
CA CYS A 218 -2.59 -22.29 23.48
C CYS A 218 -1.33 -22.58 22.69
N GLN A 219 -0.84 -23.82 22.78
CA GLN A 219 0.38 -24.25 22.10
C GLN A 219 0.13 -25.55 21.32
N TRP A 220 0.60 -25.58 20.08
CA TRP A 220 0.63 -26.80 19.25
C TRP A 220 2.08 -27.13 18.94
N GLN A 221 2.54 -28.28 19.44
CA GLN A 221 3.82 -28.88 19.06
C GLN A 221 3.57 -29.89 17.95
N ILE A 222 4.09 -29.60 16.77
CA ILE A 222 3.96 -30.47 15.60
C ILE A 222 5.31 -31.16 15.37
N ARG A 223 5.29 -32.49 15.28
CA ARG A 223 6.45 -33.33 14.96
C ARG A 223 6.21 -34.12 13.68
N ALA A 224 7.26 -34.45 12.96
CA ALA A 224 7.24 -35.33 11.79
C ALA A 224 8.43 -36.29 11.85
N SER A 225 8.47 -37.27 10.94
CA SER A 225 9.68 -38.10 10.75
C SER A 225 10.90 -37.24 10.37
N GLU A 226 12.10 -37.65 10.79
CA GLU A 226 13.36 -36.91 10.59
C GLU A 226 13.65 -36.54 9.12
N GLU A 227 13.17 -37.34 8.16
CA GLU A 227 13.37 -37.09 6.72
C GLU A 227 12.37 -36.10 6.11
N ASN A 228 11.45 -35.58 6.91
CA ASN A 228 10.41 -34.66 6.48
C ASN A 228 10.60 -33.26 7.08
N VAL A 229 9.96 -32.28 6.45
CA VAL A 229 9.67 -30.97 7.04
C VAL A 229 8.16 -30.78 7.15
N ILE A 230 7.75 -29.92 8.08
CA ILE A 230 6.35 -29.61 8.34
C ILE A 230 5.97 -28.35 7.57
N ILE A 231 4.85 -28.42 6.85
CA ILE A 231 4.18 -27.28 6.24
C ILE A 231 2.83 -27.05 6.91
N VAL A 232 2.52 -25.80 7.23
CA VAL A 232 1.27 -25.39 7.87
C VAL A 232 0.61 -24.29 7.05
N ASN A 233 -0.62 -24.53 6.64
CA ASN A 233 -1.45 -23.62 5.87
C ASN A 233 -2.65 -23.17 6.70
N PHE A 234 -2.78 -21.86 6.96
CA PHE A 234 -3.93 -21.29 7.63
C PHE A 234 -5.03 -21.00 6.59
N LEU A 235 -6.03 -21.89 6.56
CA LEU A 235 -7.20 -21.82 5.68
C LEU A 235 -8.09 -20.62 6.00
N TYR A 236 -8.19 -20.29 7.29
CA TYR A 236 -8.88 -19.11 7.79
C TYR A 236 -8.04 -18.48 8.90
N PHE A 237 -7.90 -17.15 8.88
CA PHE A 237 -7.14 -16.43 9.90
C PHE A 237 -7.76 -15.06 10.15
N TYR A 238 -8.41 -14.91 11.30
CA TYR A 238 -8.91 -13.63 11.78
C TYR A 238 -8.74 -13.52 13.30
N ILE A 239 -7.67 -12.84 13.69
CA ILE A 239 -7.36 -12.45 15.07
C ILE A 239 -7.46 -10.92 15.15
N GLU A 240 -7.53 -10.35 16.35
CA GLU A 240 -7.49 -8.90 16.56
C GLU A 240 -6.33 -8.23 15.78
N ASP A 241 -6.53 -7.00 15.31
CA ASP A 241 -5.57 -6.29 14.46
C ASP A 241 -4.34 -5.78 15.23
N ASP A 242 -4.42 -5.66 16.56
CA ASP A 242 -3.29 -5.30 17.42
C ASP A 242 -2.51 -6.53 17.88
N CYS A 243 -1.35 -6.75 17.25
CA CYS A 243 -0.40 -7.82 17.56
C CYS A 243 0.22 -7.73 18.98
N SER A 244 -0.10 -6.72 19.78
CA SER A 244 0.41 -6.56 21.15
C SER A 244 -0.28 -7.49 22.14
N ASP A 245 -1.59 -7.68 21.98
CA ASP A 245 -2.42 -8.41 22.94
C ASP A 245 -2.78 -9.78 22.39
N ASP A 246 -3.24 -9.84 21.13
CA ASP A 246 -3.66 -11.07 20.47
C ASP A 246 -2.81 -11.39 19.24
N PHE A 247 -2.19 -12.57 19.20
CA PHE A 247 -1.34 -12.97 18.07
C PHE A 247 -1.12 -14.47 17.98
N VAL A 248 -0.72 -14.90 16.79
CA VAL A 248 -0.12 -16.21 16.53
C VAL A 248 1.35 -16.03 16.27
N TYR A 249 2.17 -16.80 16.98
CA TYR A 249 3.61 -16.84 16.81
C TYR A 249 4.08 -18.25 16.47
N ILE A 250 4.85 -18.38 15.40
CA ILE A 250 5.25 -19.67 14.83
C ILE A 250 6.78 -19.78 14.89
N TYR A 251 7.27 -20.92 15.33
CA TYR A 251 8.69 -21.18 15.57
C TYR A 251 9.16 -22.48 14.89
N ASP A 252 10.42 -22.47 14.49
CA ASP A 252 11.18 -23.62 14.01
C ASP A 252 11.89 -24.37 15.16
N SER A 253 11.24 -24.43 16.32
CA SER A 253 11.73 -25.01 17.58
C SER A 253 10.57 -25.56 18.41
N LEU A 254 10.86 -26.32 19.47
CA LEU A 254 9.85 -26.82 20.43
C LEU A 254 9.76 -25.96 21.71
N SER A 255 10.54 -24.89 21.80
CA SER A 255 10.38 -23.80 22.77
C SER A 255 10.18 -22.47 22.03
N PRO A 256 9.52 -21.48 22.66
CA PRO A 256 9.34 -20.15 22.11
C PRO A 256 10.63 -19.32 22.14
N ASP A 257 11.64 -19.79 21.42
CA ASP A 257 12.95 -19.17 21.24
C ASP A 257 12.89 -18.22 20.04
N ASP A 258 13.01 -16.91 20.29
CA ASP A 258 12.88 -15.88 19.26
C ASP A 258 13.97 -16.00 18.17
N SER A 259 15.14 -16.56 18.51
CA SER A 259 16.20 -16.87 17.54
C SER A 259 15.83 -17.93 16.50
N GLN A 260 14.67 -18.59 16.69
CA GLN A 260 14.08 -19.61 15.82
C GLN A 260 12.66 -19.23 15.37
N ALA A 261 12.23 -17.97 15.58
CA ALA A 261 10.91 -17.51 15.18
C ALA A 261 10.80 -17.51 13.66
N ILE A 262 9.75 -18.09 13.10
CA ILE A 262 9.43 -18.03 11.66
C ILE A 262 8.66 -16.74 11.37
N THR A 263 7.56 -16.49 12.10
CA THR A 263 6.75 -15.27 11.88
C THR A 263 5.75 -15.02 13.01
N LYS A 264 5.53 -13.73 13.32
CA LYS A 264 4.39 -13.21 14.13
C LYS A 264 3.28 -12.70 13.22
N LYS A 265 2.02 -13.06 13.50
CA LYS A 265 0.85 -12.60 12.74
C LYS A 265 -0.36 -12.33 13.63
N CYS A 266 -1.14 -11.33 13.26
CA CYS A 266 -2.43 -10.92 13.81
C CYS A 266 -3.27 -10.30 12.67
N GLY A 267 -4.49 -9.86 12.97
CA GLY A 267 -5.43 -9.28 12.00
C GLY A 267 -6.15 -10.30 11.11
N GLN A 268 -6.84 -9.79 10.09
CA GLN A 268 -7.55 -10.62 9.10
C GLN A 268 -6.69 -10.91 7.87
N ARG A 269 -6.71 -12.15 7.38
CA ARG A 269 -6.10 -12.52 6.09
C ARG A 269 -7.14 -13.00 5.07
N PRO A 270 -7.15 -12.45 3.85
CA PRO A 270 -8.07 -12.89 2.81
C PRO A 270 -7.65 -14.25 2.23
N PRO A 271 -8.60 -15.06 1.73
CA PRO A 271 -8.30 -16.34 1.09
C PRO A 271 -7.38 -16.25 -0.13
N SER A 272 -7.29 -15.08 -0.77
CA SER A 272 -6.38 -14.81 -1.90
C SER A 272 -4.91 -14.71 -1.49
N ASN A 273 -4.63 -14.59 -0.19
CA ASN A 273 -3.29 -14.51 0.38
C ASN A 273 -3.17 -15.35 1.66
N PRO A 274 -3.27 -16.69 1.54
CA PRO A 274 -3.21 -17.58 2.69
C PRO A 274 -1.84 -17.50 3.37
N LEU A 275 -1.82 -17.63 4.70
CA LEU A 275 -0.58 -17.80 5.47
C LEU A 275 -0.15 -19.26 5.35
N GLU A 276 0.89 -19.52 4.58
CA GLU A 276 1.52 -20.85 4.51
C GLU A 276 2.99 -20.73 4.92
N VAL A 277 3.39 -21.52 5.91
CA VAL A 277 4.73 -21.50 6.51
C VAL A 277 5.34 -22.89 6.51
N VAL A 278 6.67 -22.94 6.42
CA VAL A 278 7.44 -24.17 6.30
C VAL A 278 8.57 -24.16 7.35
N SER A 279 8.72 -25.26 8.05
CA SER A 279 9.84 -25.49 8.98
C SER A 279 11.12 -25.88 8.24
N SER A 280 12.28 -25.67 8.87
CA SER A 280 13.56 -26.13 8.33
C SER A 280 13.78 -27.63 8.57
N ASN A 281 13.15 -28.18 9.61
CA ASN A 281 13.30 -29.55 10.05
C ASN A 281 11.94 -30.20 10.37
N ASN A 282 11.94 -31.31 11.12
CA ASN A 282 10.76 -32.11 11.43
C ASN A 282 9.99 -31.65 12.70
N ILE A 283 10.22 -30.42 13.17
CA ILE A 283 9.58 -29.88 14.38
C ILE A 283 9.07 -28.45 14.11
N MET A 284 7.94 -28.10 14.72
CA MET A 284 7.37 -26.76 14.68
C MET A 284 6.55 -26.48 15.95
N LEU A 285 6.63 -25.27 16.48
CA LEU A 285 5.78 -24.80 17.59
C LEU A 285 4.92 -23.63 17.12
N ILE A 286 3.62 -23.71 17.40
CA ILE A 286 2.67 -22.63 17.15
C ILE A 286 2.08 -22.20 18.49
N ASN A 287 2.22 -20.92 18.82
CA ASN A 287 1.64 -20.31 19.99
C ASN A 287 0.52 -19.36 19.58
N PHE A 288 -0.63 -19.50 20.23
CA PHE A 288 -1.73 -18.54 20.15
C PHE A 288 -1.93 -17.91 21.52
N ILE A 289 -1.85 -16.58 21.57
CA ILE A 289 -2.09 -15.78 22.76
C ILE A 289 -3.25 -14.84 22.46
N ALA A 290 -4.25 -14.83 23.35
CA ALA A 290 -5.32 -13.86 23.40
C ALA A 290 -5.49 -13.38 24.85
N GLU A 291 -5.58 -12.07 25.07
CA GLU A 291 -5.68 -11.50 26.42
C GLU A 291 -6.88 -10.56 26.58
N THR A 292 -7.35 -9.95 25.49
CA THR A 292 -8.50 -9.04 25.52
C THR A 292 -9.83 -9.81 25.51
N ASP A 293 -10.92 -9.10 25.83
CA ASP A 293 -12.29 -9.57 25.63
C ASP A 293 -12.76 -9.39 24.17
N ALA A 294 -11.84 -9.10 23.24
CA ALA A 294 -12.17 -8.88 21.83
C ALA A 294 -12.38 -10.22 21.11
N GLU A 295 -13.65 -10.56 20.92
CA GLU A 295 -14.05 -11.84 20.33
C GLU A 295 -13.99 -11.81 18.79
N LYS A 296 -12.87 -12.23 18.21
CA LYS A 296 -12.76 -12.57 16.78
C LYS A 296 -12.89 -14.08 16.55
N PRO A 297 -13.27 -14.54 15.35
CA PRO A 297 -13.48 -15.97 15.06
C PRO A 297 -12.25 -16.86 15.27
N GLY A 298 -11.03 -16.30 15.23
CA GLY A 298 -9.78 -17.05 15.40
C GLY A 298 -9.26 -17.61 14.07
N PHE A 299 -8.72 -18.83 14.10
CA PHE A 299 -8.12 -19.44 12.91
C PHE A 299 -8.41 -20.93 12.79
N GLN A 300 -8.32 -21.40 11.54
CA GLN A 300 -8.31 -22.81 11.17
C GLN A 300 -7.11 -23.06 10.26
N ALA A 301 -6.31 -24.06 10.61
CA ALA A 301 -5.09 -24.40 9.92
C ALA A 301 -5.03 -25.89 9.59
N SER A 302 -4.27 -26.21 8.54
CA SER A 302 -4.00 -27.56 8.05
C SER A 302 -2.49 -27.78 8.03
N TYR A 303 -2.02 -28.91 8.57
CA TYR A 303 -0.61 -29.29 8.58
C TYR A 303 -0.39 -30.63 7.90
N ARG A 304 0.78 -30.79 7.28
CA ARG A 304 1.27 -32.04 6.70
C ARG A 304 2.79 -32.10 6.67
N ALA A 305 3.33 -33.29 6.51
CA ALA A 305 4.75 -33.55 6.32
C ALA A 305 5.08 -33.64 4.82
N ILE A 306 6.20 -33.05 4.42
CA ILE A 306 6.77 -33.20 3.07
C ILE A 306 8.22 -33.71 3.17
N PRO A 307 8.65 -34.65 2.32
CA PRO A 307 10.03 -35.09 2.28
C PRO A 307 11.01 -33.94 2.07
N LYS A 308 12.10 -33.90 2.84
CA LYS A 308 13.20 -32.93 2.65
C LYS A 308 13.73 -32.93 1.23
N ALA A 309 13.71 -34.11 0.59
CA ALA A 309 14.09 -34.31 -0.79
C ALA A 309 13.22 -33.54 -1.80
N ASP A 310 11.98 -33.18 -1.46
CA ASP A 310 11.08 -32.43 -2.35
C ASP A 310 11.29 -30.91 -2.23
N VAL A 311 11.91 -30.45 -1.15
CA VAL A 311 12.26 -29.04 -0.91
C VAL A 311 13.60 -28.70 -1.59
N LYS A 312 13.65 -28.91 -2.91
CA LYS A 312 14.82 -28.59 -3.76
C LYS A 312 14.80 -27.12 -4.17
N CYS A 313 15.99 -26.55 -4.29
CA CYS A 313 16.19 -25.21 -4.83
C CYS A 313 17.59 -25.09 -5.44
N GLY A 314 17.79 -24.09 -6.29
CA GLY A 314 19.01 -23.96 -7.09
C GLY A 314 19.01 -24.86 -8.34
N GLY A 315 20.13 -24.83 -9.07
CA GLY A 315 20.33 -25.62 -10.27
C GLY A 315 21.03 -24.85 -11.40
N SER A 316 21.28 -25.54 -12.51
CA SER A 316 21.84 -24.93 -13.72
C SER A 316 20.74 -24.66 -14.74
N LEU A 317 20.63 -23.41 -15.19
CA LEU A 317 19.62 -22.93 -16.14
C LEU A 317 20.32 -22.51 -17.43
N SER A 318 20.04 -23.19 -18.55
CA SER A 318 20.74 -22.98 -19.83
C SER A 318 19.86 -22.46 -20.97
N GLN A 319 18.60 -22.15 -20.68
CA GLN A 319 17.64 -21.68 -21.68
C GLN A 319 17.89 -20.20 -22.05
N LYS A 320 17.39 -19.77 -23.21
CA LYS A 320 17.48 -18.37 -23.64
C LYS A 320 16.70 -17.44 -22.71
N GLU A 321 15.56 -17.91 -22.20
CA GLU A 321 14.72 -17.22 -21.22
C GLU A 321 14.17 -18.27 -20.25
N GLY A 322 13.86 -17.86 -19.02
CA GLY A 322 13.24 -18.74 -18.05
C GLY A 322 12.88 -18.03 -16.75
N ASN A 323 12.31 -18.77 -15.81
CA ASN A 323 11.94 -18.25 -14.49
C ASN A 323 12.47 -19.18 -13.38
N PHE A 324 12.61 -18.62 -12.18
CA PHE A 324 12.91 -19.37 -10.97
C PHE A 324 12.38 -18.61 -9.75
N THR A 325 12.16 -19.34 -8.65
CA THR A 325 11.57 -18.81 -7.42
C THR A 325 12.35 -19.26 -6.20
N SER A 326 12.11 -18.60 -5.07
CA SER A 326 12.49 -19.13 -3.75
C SER A 326 11.83 -20.51 -3.52
N PRO A 327 12.40 -21.35 -2.63
CA PRO A 327 11.86 -22.68 -2.34
C PRO A 327 10.41 -22.57 -1.87
N LEU A 328 9.53 -23.40 -2.45
CA LEU A 328 8.10 -23.50 -2.08
C LEU A 328 7.29 -22.19 -2.25
N TYR A 329 7.74 -21.26 -3.09
CA TYR A 329 6.95 -20.07 -3.44
C TYR A 329 5.54 -20.46 -3.95
N PRO A 330 4.43 -19.81 -3.53
CA PRO A 330 4.32 -18.52 -2.82
C PRO A 330 4.31 -18.59 -1.28
N SER A 331 4.62 -19.75 -0.71
CA SER A 331 4.69 -19.98 0.73
C SER A 331 5.92 -19.30 1.33
N PHE A 332 5.94 -19.13 2.65
CA PHE A 332 7.11 -18.58 3.31
C PHE A 332 8.28 -19.55 3.13
N TYR A 333 9.44 -19.05 2.70
CA TYR A 333 10.58 -19.92 2.46
C TYR A 333 11.04 -20.57 3.77
N PRO A 334 11.59 -21.81 3.72
CA PRO A 334 12.08 -22.47 4.92
C PRO A 334 13.35 -21.78 5.45
N PRO A 335 13.55 -21.70 6.77
CA PRO A 335 14.82 -21.27 7.36
C PRO A 335 15.98 -22.21 6.98
N ARG A 336 17.22 -21.73 7.09
CA ARG A 336 18.49 -22.45 6.85
C ARG A 336 18.65 -23.05 5.46
N LYS A 337 18.05 -22.43 4.45
CA LYS A 337 18.20 -22.80 3.05
C LYS A 337 19.24 -21.94 2.35
N ASN A 338 20.16 -22.63 1.67
CA ASN A 338 21.12 -22.04 0.76
C ASN A 338 20.86 -22.60 -0.63
N CYS A 339 20.53 -21.73 -1.57
CA CYS A 339 20.19 -22.09 -2.93
C CYS A 339 21.11 -21.33 -3.89
N SER A 340 21.65 -22.00 -4.89
CA SER A 340 22.47 -21.36 -5.92
C SER A 340 21.96 -21.73 -7.31
N TRP A 341 21.63 -20.70 -8.10
CA TRP A 341 21.24 -20.86 -9.50
C TRP A 341 22.38 -20.37 -10.39
N THR A 342 22.84 -21.22 -11.29
CA THR A 342 23.83 -20.87 -12.32
C THR A 342 23.12 -20.74 -13.66
N ILE A 343 22.95 -19.52 -14.14
CA ILE A 343 22.30 -19.21 -15.41
C ILE A 343 23.40 -19.08 -16.48
N THR A 344 23.36 -19.90 -17.51
CA THR A 344 24.33 -19.90 -18.62
C THR A 344 23.60 -19.65 -19.94
N VAL A 345 23.95 -18.58 -20.65
CA VAL A 345 23.44 -18.29 -21.99
C VAL A 345 24.52 -18.51 -23.05
N ALA A 346 24.13 -18.42 -24.32
CA ALA A 346 25.03 -18.62 -25.46
C ALA A 346 26.28 -17.73 -25.36
N PRO A 347 27.48 -18.23 -25.74
CA PRO A 347 28.70 -17.44 -25.78
C PRO A 347 28.50 -16.17 -26.63
N GLY A 348 28.87 -15.01 -26.08
CA GLY A 348 28.65 -13.71 -26.70
C GLY A 348 27.40 -12.97 -26.20
N SER A 349 26.43 -13.65 -25.61
CA SER A 349 25.28 -13.02 -24.92
C SER A 349 25.54 -12.86 -23.42
N LYS A 350 24.91 -11.86 -22.80
CA LYS A 350 24.85 -11.61 -21.34
C LYS A 350 23.48 -12.05 -20.78
N VAL A 351 23.33 -12.09 -19.46
CA VAL A 351 22.09 -12.48 -18.78
C VAL A 351 21.42 -11.25 -18.19
N ARG A 352 20.16 -11.00 -18.56
CA ARG A 352 19.31 -9.98 -17.93
C ARG A 352 18.33 -10.65 -16.97
N LEU A 353 18.40 -10.30 -15.69
CA LEU A 353 17.58 -10.81 -14.60
C LEU A 353 16.59 -9.75 -14.12
N ARG A 354 15.34 -10.14 -13.88
CA ARG A 354 14.28 -9.27 -13.35
C ARG A 354 13.48 -9.99 -12.28
N PHE A 355 13.38 -9.41 -11.08
CA PHE A 355 12.48 -9.88 -10.03
C PHE A 355 11.08 -9.30 -10.24
N THR A 356 10.08 -10.18 -10.33
CA THR A 356 8.65 -9.83 -10.41
C THR A 356 8.02 -9.69 -9.04
N MET A 357 8.56 -10.38 -8.03
CA MET A 357 8.19 -10.29 -6.61
C MET A 357 9.46 -10.44 -5.77
N PHE A 358 9.66 -9.59 -4.77
CA PHE A 358 10.81 -9.67 -3.85
C PHE A 358 10.41 -9.21 -2.45
N ARG A 359 10.19 -10.18 -1.54
CA ARG A 359 9.78 -9.96 -0.14
C ARG A 359 10.59 -10.84 0.81
N MET A 360 11.59 -10.23 1.42
CA MET A 360 12.45 -10.82 2.44
C MET A 360 12.63 -9.82 3.56
N LYS A 361 11.51 -9.45 4.20
CA LYS A 361 11.49 -8.42 5.23
C LYS A 361 11.49 -9.05 6.62
N GLU A 362 12.47 -8.67 7.41
CA GLU A 362 12.59 -9.07 8.79
C GLU A 362 12.35 -7.90 9.75
N PRO A 363 11.62 -8.10 10.87
CA PRO A 363 11.43 -7.07 11.88
C PRO A 363 12.76 -6.62 12.51
N GLY A 364 13.00 -5.31 12.59
CA GLY A 364 14.15 -4.74 13.33
C GLY A 364 15.51 -4.80 12.62
N VAL A 365 15.57 -5.29 11.38
CA VAL A 365 16.81 -5.42 10.60
C VAL A 365 16.97 -4.25 9.63
N ASP A 366 18.16 -3.63 9.58
CA ASP A 366 18.49 -2.61 8.57
C ASP A 366 18.70 -3.26 7.19
N THR A 367 17.86 -2.85 6.24
CA THR A 367 17.84 -3.35 4.85
C THR A 367 19.03 -2.90 4.02
N ARG A 368 19.94 -2.06 4.54
CA ARG A 368 21.15 -1.64 3.81
C ARG A 368 22.26 -2.69 3.82
N PHE A 369 22.37 -3.46 4.90
CA PHE A 369 23.48 -4.41 5.10
C PHE A 369 23.10 -5.85 4.81
N CYS A 370 21.81 -6.19 4.91
CA CYS A 370 21.28 -7.52 4.57
C CYS A 370 22.09 -8.67 5.19
N HIS A 371 22.33 -8.60 6.50
CA HIS A 371 23.22 -9.52 7.20
C HIS A 371 22.56 -10.85 7.61
N LYS A 372 21.24 -10.94 7.54
CA LYS A 372 20.45 -12.14 7.83
C LYS A 372 20.03 -12.84 6.53
N ASP A 373 18.82 -12.58 6.07
CA ASP A 373 18.27 -13.13 4.83
C ASP A 373 18.63 -12.24 3.64
N TYR A 374 19.20 -12.84 2.58
CA TYR A 374 19.58 -12.09 1.39
C TYR A 374 19.63 -12.94 0.11
N VAL A 375 19.54 -12.23 -1.01
CA VAL A 375 19.93 -12.73 -2.33
C VAL A 375 21.19 -11.99 -2.75
N GLU A 376 22.25 -12.73 -3.06
CA GLU A 376 23.51 -12.21 -3.55
C GLU A 376 23.61 -12.39 -5.06
N ILE A 377 23.89 -11.29 -5.76
CA ILE A 377 24.02 -11.22 -7.21
C ILE A 377 25.22 -10.33 -7.52
N MET A 378 26.20 -10.86 -8.26
CA MET A 378 27.42 -10.13 -8.65
C MET A 378 28.17 -9.50 -7.45
N GLY A 379 28.17 -10.17 -6.29
CA GLY A 379 28.84 -9.70 -5.07
C GLY A 379 28.06 -8.66 -4.25
N ASN A 380 26.85 -8.28 -4.66
CA ASN A 380 25.96 -7.38 -3.92
C ASN A 380 24.83 -8.17 -3.26
N LYS A 381 24.52 -7.86 -1.99
CA LYS A 381 23.44 -8.48 -1.22
C LYS A 381 22.16 -7.63 -1.27
N TYR A 382 21.02 -8.28 -1.49
CA TYR A 382 19.70 -7.66 -1.57
C TYR A 382 18.75 -8.32 -0.56
N CYS A 383 17.97 -7.52 0.16
CA CYS A 383 16.98 -7.96 1.15
C CYS A 383 15.86 -6.90 1.30
N GLY A 384 14.83 -7.19 2.09
CA GLY A 384 13.70 -6.29 2.31
C GLY A 384 12.59 -6.45 1.27
N GLU A 385 11.85 -5.36 1.02
CA GLU A 385 10.74 -5.31 0.07
C GLU A 385 11.09 -4.38 -1.09
N VAL A 386 11.28 -4.94 -2.29
CA VAL A 386 11.73 -4.19 -3.48
C VAL A 386 10.67 -4.31 -4.58
N ALA A 387 10.11 -3.18 -5.02
CA ALA A 387 9.00 -3.16 -5.97
C ALA A 387 9.39 -3.59 -7.40
N SER A 388 10.64 -3.37 -7.81
CA SER A 388 11.19 -3.89 -9.06
C SER A 388 12.71 -3.86 -9.03
N LEU A 389 13.35 -5.03 -9.13
CA LEU A 389 14.81 -5.16 -9.23
C LEU A 389 15.16 -5.81 -10.57
N SER A 390 15.94 -5.13 -11.40
CA SER A 390 16.44 -5.67 -12.66
C SER A 390 17.94 -5.42 -12.81
N LEU A 391 18.67 -6.47 -13.15
CA LEU A 391 20.13 -6.50 -13.20
C LEU A 391 20.59 -7.17 -14.51
N THR A 392 21.73 -6.77 -15.05
CA THR A 392 22.34 -7.38 -16.24
C THR A 392 23.75 -7.84 -15.91
N SER A 393 24.09 -9.08 -16.24
CA SER A 393 25.41 -9.66 -15.96
C SER A 393 26.49 -9.13 -16.92
N ASP A 394 27.74 -9.17 -16.47
CA ASP A 394 28.88 -8.79 -17.32
C ASP A 394 29.32 -9.91 -18.27
N THR A 395 29.04 -11.16 -17.93
CA THR A 395 29.42 -12.36 -18.68
C THR A 395 28.19 -13.13 -19.15
N ASN A 396 28.39 -14.20 -19.92
CA ASN A 396 27.33 -15.12 -20.34
C ASN A 396 26.89 -16.09 -19.23
N VAL A 397 27.44 -15.95 -18.02
CA VAL A 397 27.14 -16.78 -16.86
C VAL A 397 26.79 -15.89 -15.67
N LEU A 398 25.60 -16.05 -15.10
CA LEU A 398 25.16 -15.34 -13.90
C LEU A 398 24.87 -16.33 -12.78
N VAL A 399 25.51 -16.12 -11.62
CA VAL A 399 25.24 -16.89 -10.41
C VAL A 399 24.38 -16.05 -9.47
N VAL A 400 23.28 -16.65 -9.01
CA VAL A 400 22.37 -16.06 -8.03
C VAL A 400 22.39 -16.95 -6.79
N ASN A 401 22.83 -16.41 -5.65
CA ASN A 401 22.85 -17.13 -4.38
C ASN A 401 21.76 -16.60 -3.46
N PHE A 402 20.91 -17.47 -2.94
CA PHE A 402 19.95 -17.15 -1.90
C PHE A 402 20.39 -17.80 -0.60
N HIS A 403 20.36 -17.01 0.47
CA HIS A 403 20.67 -17.42 1.84
C HIS A 403 19.52 -17.00 2.75
N SER A 404 18.92 -17.98 3.43
CA SER A 404 18.05 -17.73 4.58
C SER A 404 18.74 -18.19 5.86
N ASP A 405 18.70 -17.37 6.90
CA ASP A 405 19.22 -17.66 8.22
C ASP A 405 18.28 -18.61 9.00
N GLN A 406 18.43 -18.68 10.33
CA GLN A 406 17.66 -19.59 11.18
C GLN A 406 16.32 -19.02 11.68
N SER A 407 16.00 -17.77 11.36
CA SER A 407 14.86 -17.03 11.89
C SER A 407 14.08 -16.32 10.78
N HIS A 408 13.05 -15.58 11.18
CA HIS A 408 12.11 -14.77 10.43
C HIS A 408 12.12 -14.92 8.92
N THR A 409 11.12 -15.63 8.40
CA THR A 409 10.96 -15.81 6.95
C THR A 409 9.76 -15.03 6.42
N ASP A 410 9.75 -14.81 5.11
CA ASP A 410 8.68 -14.11 4.37
C ASP A 410 8.38 -14.87 3.05
N LYS A 411 7.54 -14.32 2.18
CA LYS A 411 7.14 -14.94 0.91
C LYS A 411 8.28 -15.24 -0.08
N GLY A 412 9.45 -14.64 0.11
CA GLY A 412 10.60 -14.82 -0.77
C GLY A 412 10.45 -14.08 -2.09
N PHE A 413 10.83 -14.70 -3.20
CA PHE A 413 10.95 -14.01 -4.48
C PHE A 413 10.56 -14.87 -5.69
N SER A 414 10.20 -14.18 -6.78
CA SER A 414 10.03 -14.74 -8.11
C SER A 414 10.82 -13.91 -9.11
N ALA A 415 11.60 -14.58 -9.94
CA ALA A 415 12.51 -13.95 -10.89
C ALA A 415 12.40 -14.56 -12.29
N VAL A 416 12.62 -13.72 -13.29
CA VAL A 416 12.64 -14.06 -14.72
C VAL A 416 13.97 -13.61 -15.31
N TYR A 417 14.60 -14.46 -16.11
CA TYR A 417 15.86 -14.17 -16.79
C TYR A 417 15.73 -14.31 -18.31
N SER A 418 16.58 -13.60 -19.05
CA SER A 418 16.62 -13.59 -20.53
C SER A 418 18.04 -13.34 -21.05
N SER A 419 18.36 -13.85 -22.24
CA SER A 419 19.65 -13.59 -22.90
C SER A 419 19.65 -12.21 -23.57
N TYR A 420 20.70 -11.44 -23.33
CA TYR A 420 20.91 -10.10 -23.87
C TYR A 420 22.19 -10.08 -24.70
N ASP A 421 22.10 -9.95 -26.03
CA ASP A 421 23.27 -9.89 -26.91
C ASP A 421 23.83 -8.46 -26.97
N PRO A 422 25.07 -8.17 -26.54
CA PRO A 422 25.64 -6.83 -26.63
C PRO A 422 25.99 -6.38 -28.05
N SER A 423 26.20 -7.32 -28.98
CA SER A 423 26.58 -7.07 -30.38
C SER A 423 25.37 -6.89 -31.31
N ASN A 424 24.25 -7.50 -30.94
CA ASN A 424 22.93 -7.18 -31.48
C ASN A 424 21.96 -6.95 -30.31
N PRO A 425 22.06 -5.79 -29.63
CA PRO A 425 21.19 -5.47 -28.51
C PRO A 425 19.72 -5.51 -28.94
N CYS A 426 19.47 -5.26 -30.24
CA CYS A 426 18.15 -5.04 -30.83
C CYS A 426 18.02 -5.70 -32.22
N PRO A 427 17.73 -7.01 -32.33
CA PRO A 427 17.43 -7.61 -33.64
C PRO A 427 16.23 -6.89 -34.28
N ASP A 428 16.39 -6.45 -35.53
CA ASP A 428 15.40 -5.71 -36.33
C ASP A 428 14.94 -4.35 -35.74
N ARG A 429 15.69 -3.78 -34.79
CA ARG A 429 15.37 -2.54 -34.07
C ARG A 429 16.59 -1.61 -34.00
N PHE A 430 16.38 -0.31 -33.74
CA PHE A 430 17.46 0.66 -33.52
C PHE A 430 17.96 0.57 -32.08
N SER A 431 19.28 0.54 -31.91
CA SER A 431 19.94 0.49 -30.61
C SER A 431 20.35 1.89 -30.16
N CYS A 432 19.78 2.33 -29.04
CA CYS A 432 20.13 3.56 -28.35
C CYS A 432 21.49 3.44 -27.64
N THR A 433 22.17 4.56 -27.38
CA THR A 433 23.49 4.54 -26.71
C THR A 433 23.40 4.03 -25.28
N ASN A 434 22.25 4.15 -24.63
CA ASN A 434 21.91 3.63 -23.31
C ASN A 434 21.43 2.16 -23.33
N GLY A 435 21.45 1.50 -24.50
CA GLY A 435 21.08 0.09 -24.66
C GLY A 435 19.59 -0.18 -24.79
N LEU A 436 18.73 0.85 -24.93
CA LEU A 436 17.31 0.69 -25.25
C LEU A 436 17.13 0.30 -26.74
N CYS A 437 16.09 -0.50 -27.02
CA CYS A 437 15.78 -0.98 -28.37
C CYS A 437 14.45 -0.43 -28.87
N ILE A 438 14.50 0.51 -29.80
CA ILE A 438 13.32 1.16 -30.38
C ILE A 438 13.10 0.69 -31.83
N ASP A 439 11.89 0.86 -32.35
CA ASP A 439 11.61 0.52 -33.73
C ASP A 439 12.44 1.40 -34.69
N ARG A 440 12.87 0.89 -35.84
CA ARG A 440 13.68 1.68 -36.79
C ARG A 440 12.97 2.93 -37.32
N LYS A 441 11.64 2.95 -37.25
CA LYS A 441 10.82 4.12 -37.61
C LYS A 441 10.90 5.27 -36.60
N LEU A 442 11.34 4.99 -35.39
CA LEU A 442 11.50 5.94 -34.29
C LEU A 442 12.91 6.55 -34.26
N LYS A 443 13.62 6.52 -35.39
CA LYS A 443 14.94 7.13 -35.54
C LYS A 443 14.76 8.37 -36.40
N CYS A 444 15.21 9.52 -35.92
CA CYS A 444 15.07 10.81 -36.59
C CYS A 444 13.60 11.23 -36.79
N ASP A 445 12.73 10.92 -35.83
CA ASP A 445 11.32 11.28 -35.86
C ASP A 445 10.98 12.52 -35.02
N GLY A 446 12.00 13.14 -34.42
CA GLY A 446 11.91 14.34 -33.61
C GLY A 446 11.78 14.07 -32.11
N TRP A 447 11.64 12.80 -31.69
CA TRP A 447 11.38 12.40 -30.31
C TRP A 447 12.52 11.60 -29.69
N ASN A 448 12.76 11.80 -28.40
CA ASN A 448 13.74 11.04 -27.65
C ASN A 448 13.14 9.72 -27.15
N ASP A 449 12.87 8.80 -28.07
CA ASP A 449 12.39 7.45 -27.78
C ASP A 449 13.44 6.61 -27.07
N CYS A 450 14.71 6.91 -27.31
CA CYS A 450 15.83 6.31 -26.63
C CYS A 450 15.94 6.72 -25.16
N GLY A 451 15.43 7.87 -24.75
CA GLY A 451 15.66 8.48 -23.44
C GLY A 451 17.02 9.19 -23.27
N ASP A 452 18.00 8.94 -24.15
CA ASP A 452 19.34 9.55 -24.15
C ASP A 452 19.65 10.41 -25.41
N MET A 453 18.63 10.64 -26.24
CA MET A 453 18.64 11.36 -27.53
C MET A 453 19.58 10.77 -28.59
N SER A 454 19.88 9.48 -28.53
CA SER A 454 20.76 8.82 -29.51
C SER A 454 20.11 8.58 -30.86
N ASP A 455 18.80 8.42 -30.86
CA ASP A 455 17.92 8.31 -32.02
C ASP A 455 17.83 9.58 -32.86
N GLU A 456 17.98 10.74 -32.22
CA GLU A 456 17.77 12.06 -32.82
C GLU A 456 19.07 12.80 -33.20
N ARG A 457 20.21 12.13 -33.13
CA ARG A 457 21.52 12.70 -33.48
C ARG A 457 21.95 12.31 -34.90
N GLN A 458 22.53 13.27 -35.62
CA GLN A 458 23.06 13.11 -37.00
C GLN A 458 21.99 12.71 -38.03
N CYS A 459 20.83 13.37 -37.97
CA CYS A 459 19.72 13.18 -38.90
C CYS A 459 19.83 14.12 -40.12
N SER A 460 19.31 13.68 -41.27
CA SER A 460 19.15 14.54 -42.46
C SER A 460 17.69 14.99 -42.54
N CYS A 461 17.42 16.27 -42.27
CA CYS A 461 16.04 16.78 -42.13
C CYS A 461 15.30 16.86 -43.47
N ASP A 462 14.01 16.49 -43.46
CA ASP A 462 13.10 16.61 -44.61
C ASP A 462 12.66 18.08 -44.85
N THR A 463 12.04 18.37 -46.01
CA THR A 463 11.71 19.74 -46.47
C THR A 463 10.79 20.54 -45.53
N ASP A 464 10.06 19.86 -44.64
CA ASP A 464 9.10 20.44 -43.68
C ASP A 464 9.65 20.55 -42.24
N GLN A 465 10.94 20.26 -42.05
CA GLN A 465 11.64 20.35 -40.77
C GLN A 465 12.67 21.51 -40.78
N PHE A 466 12.77 22.23 -39.67
CA PHE A 466 13.81 23.19 -39.34
C PHE A 466 15.05 22.47 -38.80
N HIS A 467 16.21 22.85 -39.31
CA HIS A 467 17.49 22.28 -38.92
C HIS A 467 18.13 23.13 -37.81
N CYS A 468 18.14 22.60 -36.58
CA CYS A 468 18.80 23.23 -35.43
C CYS A 468 20.33 23.28 -35.63
N SER A 469 21.02 24.25 -35.03
CA SER A 469 22.48 24.42 -35.23
C SER A 469 23.30 23.26 -34.64
N ASN A 470 22.75 22.53 -33.67
CA ASN A 470 23.32 21.31 -33.08
C ASN A 470 23.04 20.02 -33.86
N GLY A 471 22.39 20.10 -35.03
CA GLY A 471 22.16 18.96 -35.92
C GLY A 471 20.90 18.14 -35.60
N MET A 472 19.96 18.68 -34.82
CA MET A 472 18.62 18.13 -34.63
C MET A 472 17.65 18.66 -35.69
N CYS A 473 16.63 17.86 -36.02
CA CYS A 473 15.55 18.22 -36.93
C CYS A 473 14.27 18.45 -36.13
N LYS A 474 13.76 19.68 -36.11
CA LYS A 474 12.48 20.00 -35.46
C LYS A 474 11.45 20.43 -36.51
N PRO A 475 10.15 20.19 -36.32
CA PRO A 475 9.13 20.72 -37.22
C PRO A 475 9.24 22.24 -37.33
N LYS A 476 9.01 22.83 -38.50
CA LYS A 476 9.05 24.31 -38.68
C LYS A 476 8.07 25.07 -37.77
N LEU A 477 7.08 24.39 -37.19
CA LEU A 477 6.15 24.99 -36.25
C LEU A 477 6.77 25.27 -34.87
N TRP A 478 7.92 24.65 -34.55
CA TRP A 478 8.70 24.82 -33.31
C TRP A 478 9.80 25.87 -33.49
N VAL A 479 9.54 26.86 -34.35
CA VAL A 479 10.42 28.00 -34.59
C VAL A 479 9.65 29.22 -34.09
N CYS A 480 10.21 29.96 -33.14
CA CYS A 480 9.60 31.15 -32.54
C CYS A 480 8.38 30.90 -31.64
N ASP A 481 8.38 29.82 -30.88
CA ASP A 481 7.34 29.52 -29.89
C ASP A 481 7.77 29.81 -28.43
N ARG A 482 8.93 30.46 -28.26
CA ARG A 482 9.56 30.81 -26.97
C ARG A 482 10.03 29.61 -26.16
N VAL A 483 10.00 28.42 -26.73
CA VAL A 483 10.57 27.22 -26.13
C VAL A 483 11.85 26.92 -26.87
N ASN A 484 12.92 26.68 -26.11
CA ASN A 484 14.18 26.21 -26.69
C ASN A 484 14.05 24.71 -27.00
N ASP A 485 13.29 24.38 -28.03
CA ASP A 485 13.03 23.02 -28.50
C ASP A 485 14.26 22.40 -29.17
N CYS A 486 15.10 23.22 -29.78
CA CYS A 486 16.40 22.83 -30.30
C CYS A 486 17.42 22.56 -29.18
N GLY A 487 17.17 22.99 -27.93
CA GLY A 487 18.11 22.91 -26.82
C GLY A 487 19.32 23.88 -26.90
N ASP A 488 19.67 24.39 -28.08
CA ASP A 488 20.76 25.35 -28.33
C ASP A 488 20.28 26.80 -28.63
N GLY A 489 18.96 27.00 -28.60
CA GLY A 489 18.24 28.26 -28.82
C GLY A 489 18.28 28.74 -30.26
N SER A 490 18.54 27.85 -31.23
CA SER A 490 18.63 28.23 -32.65
C SER A 490 17.27 28.54 -33.29
N ASP A 491 16.24 27.87 -32.82
CA ASP A 491 14.82 28.08 -33.09
C ASP A 491 14.30 29.45 -32.63
N GLU A 492 14.87 30.02 -31.58
CA GLU A 492 14.35 31.24 -30.92
C GLU A 492 15.13 32.53 -31.23
N LYS A 493 16.24 32.45 -31.97
CA LYS A 493 17.14 33.59 -32.18
C LYS A 493 16.67 34.61 -33.23
N MET A 494 15.63 34.32 -34.00
CA MET A 494 15.18 35.17 -35.12
C MET A 494 13.68 35.51 -35.07
N CYS A 495 13.17 35.83 -33.87
CA CYS A 495 11.75 36.04 -33.61
C CYS A 495 11.50 37.45 -33.04
N GLY A 496 10.96 38.39 -33.83
CA GLY A 496 10.62 39.75 -33.37
C GLY A 496 9.55 40.45 -34.23
N CYS A 497 8.71 41.28 -33.61
CA CYS A 497 7.71 42.14 -34.25
C CYS A 497 8.35 43.42 -34.86
N ALA A 498 7.65 44.13 -35.76
CA ALA A 498 8.16 45.36 -36.38
C ALA A 498 8.19 46.55 -35.39
N GLN A 499 8.98 47.61 -35.69
CA GLN A 499 9.26 48.73 -34.76
C GLN A 499 8.04 49.55 -34.24
N ASN A 500 6.82 49.32 -34.72
CA ASN A 500 5.61 50.06 -34.32
C ASN A 500 4.50 49.14 -33.75
N GLU A 501 4.86 47.92 -33.33
CA GLU A 501 3.91 46.92 -32.83
C GLU A 501 4.26 46.52 -31.39
N PHE A 502 3.26 46.57 -30.51
CA PHE A 502 3.28 46.02 -29.15
C PHE A 502 3.01 44.52 -29.20
N GLN A 503 3.78 43.76 -28.44
CA GLN A 503 3.62 42.31 -28.36
C GLN A 503 2.81 41.93 -27.12
N CYS A 504 1.64 41.33 -27.33
CA CYS A 504 0.83 40.73 -26.27
C CYS A 504 1.59 39.62 -25.53
N GLY A 505 1.18 39.25 -24.32
CA GLY A 505 1.83 38.20 -23.51
C GLY A 505 1.86 36.83 -24.18
N ASN A 506 0.90 36.56 -25.06
CA ASN A 506 0.77 35.38 -25.91
C ASN A 506 1.57 35.46 -27.23
N GLY A 507 2.35 36.52 -27.44
CA GLY A 507 3.25 36.67 -28.59
C GLY A 507 2.65 37.31 -29.84
N VAL A 508 1.36 37.69 -29.85
CA VAL A 508 0.71 38.38 -30.97
C VAL A 508 1.17 39.85 -31.05
N CYS A 509 1.54 40.32 -32.25
CA CYS A 509 1.93 41.71 -32.48
C CYS A 509 0.71 42.57 -32.87
N LEU A 510 0.40 43.62 -32.11
CA LEU A 510 -0.67 44.59 -32.36
C LEU A 510 -0.09 46.03 -32.44
N PRO A 511 -0.74 47.00 -33.09
CA PRO A 511 -0.23 48.38 -33.15
C PRO A 511 -0.10 49.00 -31.76
N GLN A 512 0.98 49.74 -31.48
CA GLN A 512 1.24 50.30 -30.14
C GLN A 512 0.17 51.27 -29.60
N SER A 513 -0.80 51.68 -30.43
CA SER A 513 -1.94 52.51 -30.01
C SER A 513 -2.98 51.80 -29.14
N VAL A 514 -2.92 50.46 -29.03
CA VAL A 514 -3.87 49.63 -28.27
C VAL A 514 -3.43 49.39 -26.82
N GLN A 515 -2.32 50.00 -26.39
CA GLN A 515 -1.81 49.82 -25.03
C GLN A 515 -2.48 50.84 -24.09
N CYS A 516 -3.13 50.37 -23.03
CA CYS A 516 -3.84 51.17 -22.03
C CYS A 516 -4.95 52.05 -22.64
N ASP A 517 -5.81 51.48 -23.48
CA ASP A 517 -6.90 52.21 -24.16
C ASP A 517 -8.30 51.92 -23.59
N ASP A 518 -8.36 51.30 -22.40
CA ASP A 518 -9.57 50.86 -21.68
C ASP A 518 -10.39 49.80 -22.46
N LYS A 519 -9.77 49.11 -23.43
CA LYS A 519 -10.36 47.98 -24.15
C LYS A 519 -9.41 46.79 -24.15
N GLN A 520 -10.00 45.60 -24.14
CA GLN A 520 -9.25 44.36 -24.25
C GLN A 520 -9.06 44.01 -25.73
N ASP A 521 -7.94 44.44 -26.31
CA ASP A 521 -7.54 44.12 -27.67
C ASP A 521 -6.63 42.88 -27.74
N CYS A 522 -5.80 42.64 -26.72
CA CYS A 522 -5.12 41.35 -26.55
C CYS A 522 -6.08 40.32 -25.94
N LYS A 523 -6.16 39.12 -26.53
CA LYS A 523 -6.97 38.00 -26.00
C LYS A 523 -6.61 37.60 -24.56
N ASP A 524 -5.38 37.88 -24.15
CA ASP A 524 -4.85 37.62 -22.81
C ASP A 524 -4.93 38.86 -21.88
N GLY A 525 -5.45 40.00 -22.37
CA GLY A 525 -5.56 41.26 -21.64
C GLY A 525 -4.23 41.92 -21.29
N SER A 526 -3.11 41.47 -21.88
CA SER A 526 -1.76 41.96 -21.55
C SER A 526 -1.54 43.43 -21.88
N ASP A 527 -2.33 43.96 -22.80
CA ASP A 527 -2.38 45.36 -23.20
C ASP A 527 -2.84 46.31 -22.09
N GLU A 528 -3.63 45.82 -21.13
CA GLU A 528 -4.21 46.62 -20.05
C GLU A 528 -3.55 46.36 -18.67
N VAL A 529 -2.56 45.47 -18.60
CA VAL A 529 -1.86 45.13 -17.35
C VAL A 529 -0.72 46.14 -17.08
N GLY A 530 -0.78 46.82 -15.94
CA GLY A 530 0.26 47.76 -15.48
C GLY A 530 -0.04 49.24 -15.72
N CYS A 531 -1.24 49.57 -16.22
CA CYS A 531 -1.73 50.94 -16.33
C CYS A 531 -2.08 51.48 -14.93
N LYS A 532 -1.72 52.73 -14.62
CA LYS A 532 -1.88 53.33 -13.28
C LYS A 532 -3.32 53.81 -13.03
N THR A 533 -4.30 52.91 -13.04
CA THR A 533 -5.64 53.10 -12.44
C THR A 533 -6.47 51.81 -12.53
N GLY A 534 -6.76 51.15 -11.40
CA GLY A 534 -7.89 50.21 -11.26
C GLY A 534 -7.56 48.77 -10.85
N GLU A 535 -8.30 48.27 -9.86
CA GLU A 535 -8.39 46.94 -9.21
C GLU A 535 -7.72 45.71 -9.89
N SER A 536 -6.99 44.93 -9.10
CA SER A 536 -6.27 43.70 -9.48
C SER A 536 -7.20 42.57 -9.97
N ILE A 537 -7.07 42.22 -11.25
CA ILE A 537 -7.78 41.11 -11.91
C ILE A 537 -6.90 39.85 -11.84
N CYS A 538 -7.42 38.74 -11.25
CA CYS A 538 -6.74 37.44 -11.29
C CYS A 538 -6.76 36.85 -12.71
N THR A 539 -5.67 36.19 -13.13
CA THR A 539 -5.57 35.48 -14.41
C THR A 539 -5.95 33.99 -14.27
N ASP A 540 -6.25 33.31 -15.39
CA ASP A 540 -6.59 31.87 -15.44
C ASP A 540 -5.53 30.93 -14.82
N TYR A 541 -4.30 31.42 -14.61
CA TYR A 541 -3.18 30.65 -14.07
C TYR A 541 -2.86 30.96 -12.60
N SER A 542 -3.63 31.84 -11.96
CA SER A 542 -3.45 32.21 -10.55
C SER A 542 -4.59 31.68 -9.68
N PHE A 543 -4.25 31.04 -8.56
CA PHE A 543 -5.25 30.55 -7.61
C PHE A 543 -5.90 31.74 -6.89
N LYS A 544 -7.23 31.78 -6.86
CA LYS A 544 -8.00 32.90 -6.28
C LYS A 544 -8.46 32.58 -4.85
N CYS A 545 -7.89 33.27 -3.87
CA CYS A 545 -8.31 33.20 -2.48
C CYS A 545 -9.72 33.80 -2.28
N LYS A 546 -10.40 33.42 -1.21
CA LYS A 546 -11.78 33.87 -0.93
C LYS A 546 -11.85 35.36 -0.59
N ASN A 547 -10.79 35.92 -0.03
CA ASN A 547 -10.62 37.34 0.25
C ASN A 547 -10.31 38.20 -1.00
N GLY A 548 -10.11 37.58 -2.17
CA GLY A 548 -9.83 38.28 -3.43
C GLY A 548 -8.34 38.38 -3.80
N ASP A 549 -7.43 37.87 -2.96
CA ASP A 549 -6.00 37.76 -3.29
C ASP A 549 -5.78 36.69 -4.38
N CYS A 550 -4.83 36.93 -5.30
CA CYS A 550 -4.44 35.94 -6.31
C CYS A 550 -3.02 35.42 -6.00
N ILE A 551 -2.85 34.10 -6.00
CA ILE A 551 -1.56 33.43 -5.72
C ILE A 551 -1.01 32.84 -7.01
N ASN A 552 0.26 33.14 -7.29
CA ASN A 552 1.00 32.61 -8.44
C ASN A 552 1.80 31.37 -8.03
N LYS A 553 1.11 30.30 -7.64
CA LYS A 553 1.68 28.99 -7.32
C LYS A 553 0.83 27.91 -7.99
N VAL A 554 1.50 26.95 -8.61
CA VAL A 554 0.84 25.83 -9.31
C VAL A 554 0.27 24.87 -8.26
N ASN A 555 -1.00 24.48 -8.42
CA ASN A 555 -1.71 23.53 -7.57
C ASN A 555 -1.63 23.90 -6.07
N ALA A 556 -1.92 25.16 -5.75
CA ALA A 556 -1.86 25.70 -4.37
C ALA A 556 -2.98 25.14 -3.45
N GLU A 557 -3.98 24.44 -3.98
CA GLU A 557 -5.08 23.90 -3.19
C GLU A 557 -4.75 22.58 -2.49
N CYS A 558 -5.07 22.51 -1.19
CA CYS A 558 -4.90 21.31 -0.35
C CYS A 558 -3.49 20.70 -0.41
N ASP A 559 -2.46 21.55 -0.51
CA ASP A 559 -1.06 21.18 -0.53
C ASP A 559 -0.40 21.20 0.86
N ARG A 560 -1.18 21.52 1.90
CA ARG A 560 -0.79 21.64 3.32
C ARG A 560 0.08 22.85 3.63
N VAL A 561 0.20 23.78 2.70
CA VAL A 561 0.88 25.06 2.87
C VAL A 561 -0.17 26.15 2.86
N GLN A 562 -0.15 27.01 3.87
CA GLN A 562 -1.01 28.19 3.87
C GLN A 562 -0.39 29.25 2.96
N ASP A 563 -0.81 29.28 1.70
CA ASP A 563 -0.47 30.30 0.72
C ASP A 563 -1.48 31.46 0.74
N CYS A 564 -2.77 31.19 1.01
CA CYS A 564 -3.77 32.24 1.20
C CYS A 564 -3.72 32.85 2.61
N SER A 565 -3.75 34.18 2.67
CA SER A 565 -3.81 34.91 3.95
C SER A 565 -5.07 34.60 4.77
N ASP A 566 -6.14 34.16 4.11
CA ASP A 566 -7.40 33.71 4.72
C ASP A 566 -7.53 32.17 4.88
N ASN A 567 -6.47 31.41 4.55
CA ASN A 567 -6.42 29.95 4.60
C ASN A 567 -7.49 29.25 3.72
N SER A 568 -7.95 29.90 2.65
CA SER A 568 -9.00 29.35 1.77
C SER A 568 -8.52 28.20 0.88
N ASP A 569 -7.25 28.21 0.54
CA ASP A 569 -6.52 27.13 -0.13
C ASP A 569 -6.55 25.80 0.64
N GLU A 570 -6.58 25.88 1.98
CA GLU A 570 -6.58 24.70 2.87
C GLU A 570 -7.92 24.45 3.60
N ALA A 571 -8.94 25.27 3.35
CA ALA A 571 -10.19 25.24 4.12
C ALA A 571 -11.12 24.05 3.82
N ILE A 572 -11.03 23.43 2.63
CA ILE A 572 -11.94 22.37 2.16
C ILE A 572 -11.13 21.16 1.67
N CYS A 573 -10.34 20.58 2.58
CA CYS A 573 -9.44 19.48 2.25
C CYS A 573 -9.86 18.11 2.82
N ASP A 574 -11.08 17.97 3.36
CA ASP A 574 -11.63 16.69 3.85
C ASP A 574 -12.13 15.77 2.71
N CYS A 575 -11.31 15.61 1.68
CA CYS A 575 -11.57 14.81 0.48
C CYS A 575 -10.32 14.04 0.06
N GLY A 576 -10.47 13.12 -0.91
CA GLY A 576 -9.34 12.50 -1.61
C GLY A 576 -8.44 11.66 -0.72
N THR A 577 -8.94 11.17 0.43
CA THR A 577 -8.20 10.30 1.35
C THR A 577 -8.61 8.85 1.19
N ARG A 578 -7.64 7.93 1.26
CA ARG A 578 -7.89 6.49 1.34
C ARG A 578 -7.62 5.97 2.75
N PRO A 579 -8.66 5.54 3.47
CA PRO A 579 -8.50 4.91 4.79
C PRO A 579 -7.72 3.59 4.72
N TYR A 580 -7.81 2.87 3.60
CA TYR A 580 -7.04 1.65 3.33
C TYR A 580 -5.81 1.94 2.45
N LYS A 581 -4.61 1.68 2.98
CA LYS A 581 -3.35 1.69 2.23
C LYS A 581 -2.88 0.26 1.98
N LEU A 582 -2.75 -0.12 0.71
CA LEU A 582 -2.11 -1.37 0.29
C LEU A 582 -1.07 -1.13 -0.80
N ASN A 583 -0.05 -1.99 -0.81
CA ASN A 583 1.10 -1.92 -1.70
C ASN A 583 0.73 -2.20 -3.17
N ARG A 584 1.34 -1.40 -4.05
CA ARG A 584 1.15 -1.25 -5.50
C ARG A 584 1.47 -2.51 -6.32
N ILE A 585 0.56 -2.93 -7.21
CA ILE A 585 0.77 -3.92 -8.29
C ILE A 585 0.16 -3.40 -9.60
N VAL A 586 0.78 -3.65 -10.76
CA VAL A 586 0.51 -2.98 -12.07
C VAL A 586 -0.15 -3.95 -13.09
N GLY A 587 -1.11 -3.44 -13.87
CA GLY A 587 -1.91 -4.15 -14.89
C GLY A 587 -3.37 -4.30 -14.42
N GLY A 588 -4.38 -4.17 -15.29
CA GLY A 588 -5.80 -4.17 -14.91
C GLY A 588 -6.15 -5.29 -13.93
N GLN A 589 -6.62 -4.93 -12.74
CA GLN A 589 -6.78 -5.84 -11.60
C GLN A 589 -8.09 -5.57 -10.88
N ASN A 590 -8.58 -6.59 -10.17
CA ASN A 590 -9.66 -6.43 -9.21
C ASN A 590 -9.23 -5.42 -8.13
N ALA A 591 -10.02 -4.37 -7.95
CA ALA A 591 -9.89 -3.44 -6.84
C ALA A 591 -10.35 -4.12 -5.55
N GLU A 592 -9.76 -3.74 -4.41
CA GLU A 592 -10.16 -4.24 -3.09
C GLU A 592 -11.31 -3.42 -2.48
N LEU A 593 -12.01 -3.98 -1.49
CA LEU A 593 -13.12 -3.30 -0.83
C LEU A 593 -12.64 -2.03 -0.12
N GLY A 594 -13.22 -0.88 -0.47
CA GLY A 594 -12.84 0.42 0.12
C GLY A 594 -11.53 1.01 -0.40
N GLU A 595 -10.90 0.39 -1.41
CA GLU A 595 -9.68 0.94 -2.03
C GLU A 595 -9.97 2.23 -2.82
N TRP A 596 -11.16 2.33 -3.42
CA TRP A 596 -11.65 3.47 -4.20
C TRP A 596 -12.98 3.97 -3.62
N PRO A 597 -12.95 4.62 -2.46
CA PRO A 597 -14.16 4.87 -1.66
C PRO A 597 -15.11 5.92 -2.27
N TRP A 598 -14.66 6.66 -3.28
CA TRP A 598 -15.49 7.60 -4.06
C TRP A 598 -16.18 6.95 -5.26
N GLN A 599 -15.88 5.70 -5.61
CA GLN A 599 -16.51 5.03 -6.75
C GLN A 599 -17.98 4.70 -6.44
N VAL A 600 -18.86 5.04 -7.38
CA VAL A 600 -20.29 4.74 -7.33
C VAL A 600 -20.70 3.95 -8.56
N SER A 601 -21.62 3.00 -8.37
CA SER A 601 -22.32 2.30 -9.45
C SER A 601 -23.72 2.88 -9.63
N LEU A 602 -24.08 3.26 -10.85
CA LEU A 602 -25.40 3.73 -11.22
C LEU A 602 -26.18 2.64 -11.94
N HIS A 603 -27.31 2.26 -11.37
CA HIS A 603 -28.18 1.24 -11.92
C HIS A 603 -29.45 1.86 -12.47
N PHE A 604 -29.80 1.47 -13.70
CA PHE A 604 -31.08 1.76 -14.29
C PHE A 604 -32.06 0.63 -13.94
N LEU A 605 -33.25 0.97 -13.46
CA LEU A 605 -34.21 -0.01 -12.89
C LEU A 605 -34.51 -1.22 -13.78
N THR A 606 -34.48 -1.07 -15.11
CA THR A 606 -34.81 -2.16 -16.05
C THR A 606 -33.59 -2.86 -16.64
N ASN A 607 -32.41 -2.22 -16.62
CA ASN A 607 -31.24 -2.67 -17.39
C ASN A 607 -30.02 -2.99 -16.50
N GLY A 608 -30.10 -2.76 -15.18
CA GLY A 608 -29.00 -3.03 -14.26
C GLY A 608 -27.90 -1.96 -14.29
N PRO A 609 -26.65 -2.30 -13.90
CA PRO A 609 -25.53 -1.36 -13.85
C PRO A 609 -25.21 -0.82 -15.24
N THR A 610 -25.31 0.49 -15.39
CA THR A 610 -25.22 1.15 -16.71
C THR A 610 -24.04 2.12 -16.78
N CYS A 611 -23.77 2.87 -15.71
CA CYS A 611 -22.68 3.85 -15.65
C CYS A 611 -22.01 3.90 -14.27
N GLY A 612 -20.80 4.43 -14.24
CA GLY A 612 -20.11 4.84 -13.03
C GLY A 612 -20.46 6.27 -12.62
N ALA A 613 -20.12 6.60 -11.38
CA ALA A 613 -20.11 7.96 -10.87
C ALA A 613 -19.06 8.09 -9.76
N SER A 614 -18.85 9.32 -9.30
CA SER A 614 -17.89 9.69 -8.27
C SER A 614 -18.53 10.54 -7.18
N ILE A 615 -18.19 10.27 -5.91
CA ILE A 615 -18.69 11.04 -4.76
C ILE A 615 -17.89 12.34 -4.64
N ILE A 616 -18.57 13.49 -4.75
CA ILE A 616 -17.94 14.81 -4.57
C ILE A 616 -18.38 15.48 -3.25
N SER A 617 -19.51 15.06 -2.69
CA SER A 617 -19.92 15.39 -1.31
C SER A 617 -20.86 14.35 -0.76
N ASN A 618 -21.37 14.55 0.47
CA ASN A 618 -22.37 13.67 1.06
C ASN A 618 -23.71 13.68 0.32
N THR A 619 -24.00 14.68 -0.53
CA THR A 619 -25.29 14.82 -1.22
C THR A 619 -25.18 14.88 -2.74
N TRP A 620 -23.96 15.02 -3.26
CA TRP A 620 -23.71 15.20 -4.69
C TRP A 620 -22.76 14.14 -5.25
N LEU A 621 -23.12 13.63 -6.43
CA LEU A 621 -22.28 12.78 -7.26
C LEU A 621 -21.99 13.44 -8.60
N LEU A 622 -20.86 13.07 -9.19
CA LEU A 622 -20.40 13.52 -10.50
C LEU A 622 -20.30 12.33 -11.46
N SER A 623 -20.88 12.47 -12.66
CA SER A 623 -20.92 11.44 -13.71
C SER A 623 -20.92 12.08 -15.11
N ALA A 624 -21.07 11.28 -16.17
CA ALA A 624 -21.12 11.74 -17.55
C ALA A 624 -22.57 12.04 -17.99
N ALA A 625 -22.76 13.02 -18.87
CA ALA A 625 -24.08 13.41 -19.38
C ALA A 625 -24.69 12.36 -20.32
N HIS A 626 -23.85 11.68 -21.11
CA HIS A 626 -24.30 10.69 -22.09
C HIS A 626 -25.01 9.49 -21.45
N CYS A 627 -24.81 9.25 -20.15
CA CYS A 627 -25.54 8.24 -19.38
C CYS A 627 -27.04 8.57 -19.25
N PHE A 628 -27.38 9.85 -19.13
CA PHE A 628 -28.75 10.33 -18.84
C PHE A 628 -29.45 10.92 -20.05
N VAL A 629 -28.67 11.53 -20.95
CA VAL A 629 -29.16 12.15 -22.17
C VAL A 629 -29.05 11.14 -23.30
N THR A 630 -30.01 10.23 -23.39
CA THR A 630 -30.12 9.23 -24.47
C THR A 630 -31.41 9.43 -25.28
N SER A 631 -31.63 8.57 -26.27
CA SER A 631 -32.88 8.55 -27.05
C SER A 631 -34.11 8.12 -26.22
N ASN A 632 -33.92 7.49 -25.06
CA ASN A 632 -34.99 7.09 -24.17
C ASN A 632 -35.30 8.19 -23.14
N PRO A 633 -36.51 8.81 -23.15
CA PRO A 633 -36.86 9.86 -22.20
C PRO A 633 -36.86 9.41 -20.73
N ALA A 634 -36.99 8.10 -20.47
CA ALA A 634 -36.90 7.54 -19.11
C ALA A 634 -35.51 7.73 -18.47
N ASN A 635 -34.44 7.88 -19.27
CA ASN A 635 -33.09 8.07 -18.73
C ASN A 635 -32.88 9.44 -18.08
N LYS A 636 -33.75 10.42 -18.36
CA LYS A 636 -33.73 11.74 -17.71
C LYS A 636 -34.51 11.79 -16.41
N ASP A 637 -35.32 10.77 -16.11
CA ASP A 637 -36.14 10.73 -14.90
C ASP A 637 -35.32 10.21 -13.71
N PRO A 638 -35.10 11.02 -12.65
CA PRO A 638 -34.37 10.60 -11.46
C PRO A 638 -34.95 9.35 -10.78
N SER A 639 -36.26 9.12 -10.91
CA SER A 639 -36.93 7.96 -10.30
C SER A 639 -36.56 6.62 -10.95
N SER A 640 -36.02 6.66 -12.17
CA SER A 640 -35.58 5.47 -12.92
C SER A 640 -34.16 5.02 -12.56
N TRP A 641 -33.46 5.79 -11.71
CA TRP A 641 -32.06 5.58 -11.36
C TRP A 641 -31.84 5.30 -9.88
N GLN A 642 -30.85 4.46 -9.61
CA GLN A 642 -30.41 4.08 -8.28
C GLN A 642 -28.90 4.17 -8.18
N SER A 643 -28.39 4.75 -7.08
CA SER A 643 -26.95 4.85 -6.82
C SER A 643 -26.54 3.93 -5.67
N TYR A 644 -25.47 3.16 -5.89
CA TYR A 644 -24.86 2.26 -4.92
C TYR A 644 -23.45 2.73 -4.57
N SER A 645 -23.24 3.12 -3.32
CA SER A 645 -21.95 3.63 -2.81
C SER A 645 -21.33 2.64 -1.82
N GLY A 646 -20.01 2.47 -1.87
CA GLY A 646 -19.28 1.54 -0.99
C GLY A 646 -19.34 0.07 -1.43
N MET A 647 -19.72 -0.18 -2.67
CA MET A 647 -19.84 -1.52 -3.27
C MET A 647 -18.56 -1.89 -4.02
N GLN A 648 -18.13 -3.15 -3.91
CA GLN A 648 -17.02 -3.73 -4.69
C GLN A 648 -17.53 -4.79 -5.68
N ASN A 649 -18.43 -5.66 -5.23
CA ASN A 649 -19.04 -6.71 -6.03
C ASN A 649 -20.51 -6.36 -6.32
N GLN A 650 -20.92 -6.42 -7.59
CA GLN A 650 -22.28 -6.04 -8.00
C GLN A 650 -23.41 -6.92 -7.42
N TYR A 651 -23.10 -8.11 -6.89
CA TYR A 651 -24.11 -9.03 -6.34
C TYR A 651 -24.15 -9.07 -4.81
N ILE A 652 -23.13 -8.53 -4.12
CA ILE A 652 -23.01 -8.58 -2.66
C ILE A 652 -23.26 -7.18 -2.10
N HIS A 653 -24.30 -7.04 -1.28
CA HIS A 653 -24.78 -5.75 -0.77
C HIS A 653 -24.40 -5.47 0.69
N ASP A 654 -23.35 -6.12 1.20
CA ASP A 654 -22.90 -5.93 2.59
C ASP A 654 -22.28 -4.53 2.77
N ASN A 655 -22.82 -3.76 3.73
CA ASN A 655 -22.37 -2.39 4.05
C ASN A 655 -22.43 -1.36 2.88
N VAL A 656 -23.25 -1.62 1.86
CA VAL A 656 -23.48 -0.70 0.72
C VAL A 656 -24.56 0.31 1.06
N GLN A 657 -24.32 1.60 0.75
CA GLN A 657 -25.36 2.63 0.87
C GLN A 657 -26.12 2.81 -0.43
N PHE A 658 -27.41 2.54 -0.34
CA PHE A 658 -28.38 2.78 -1.41
C PHE A 658 -29.00 4.17 -1.27
N ARG A 659 -29.00 4.94 -2.36
CA ARG A 659 -29.68 6.24 -2.44
C ARG A 659 -30.44 6.39 -3.75
N LYS A 660 -31.59 7.06 -3.69
CA LYS A 660 -32.34 7.49 -4.87
C LYS A 660 -31.84 8.84 -5.33
N LEU A 661 -31.97 9.12 -6.62
CA LEU A 661 -31.66 10.44 -7.16
C LEU A 661 -32.87 11.37 -6.97
N LYS A 662 -32.63 12.55 -6.41
CA LYS A 662 -33.60 13.64 -6.32
C LYS A 662 -33.63 14.44 -7.61
N ARG A 663 -32.46 14.70 -8.19
CA ARG A 663 -32.30 15.51 -9.40
C ARG A 663 -31.10 15.04 -10.22
N ILE A 664 -31.25 15.07 -11.54
CA ILE A 664 -30.18 14.82 -12.52
C ILE A 664 -30.01 16.12 -13.30
N ILE A 665 -28.81 16.69 -13.29
CA ILE A 665 -28.48 17.95 -13.94
C ILE A 665 -27.39 17.69 -14.97
N PRO A 666 -27.74 17.30 -16.21
CA PRO A 666 -26.77 17.27 -17.30
C PRO A 666 -26.40 18.70 -17.69
N HIS A 667 -25.18 18.90 -18.16
CA HIS A 667 -24.76 20.22 -18.63
C HIS A 667 -25.65 20.71 -19.79
N PRO A 668 -26.12 21.98 -19.77
CA PRO A 668 -27.06 22.48 -20.78
C PRO A 668 -26.50 22.52 -22.20
N LEU A 669 -25.18 22.64 -22.34
CA LEU A 669 -24.45 22.65 -23.61
C LEU A 669 -23.95 21.27 -24.04
N TYR A 670 -24.38 20.19 -23.38
CA TYR A 670 -23.99 18.84 -23.76
C TYR A 670 -24.42 18.50 -25.19
N ASN A 671 -23.46 18.07 -26.01
CA ASN A 671 -23.68 17.70 -27.40
C ASN A 671 -23.45 16.20 -27.62
N GLN A 672 -24.50 15.46 -27.98
CA GLN A 672 -24.44 14.01 -28.23
C GLN A 672 -23.56 13.63 -29.43
N MET A 673 -23.34 14.52 -30.39
CA MET A 673 -22.56 14.22 -31.60
C MET A 673 -21.06 14.37 -31.37
N THR A 674 -20.65 15.37 -30.59
CA THR A 674 -19.23 15.67 -30.33
C THR A 674 -18.78 15.19 -28.95
N SER A 675 -19.72 14.76 -28.10
CA SER A 675 -19.50 14.48 -26.67
C SER A 675 -18.90 15.66 -25.89
N ASP A 676 -19.00 16.89 -26.41
CA ASP A 676 -18.55 18.08 -25.69
C ASP A 676 -19.50 18.39 -24.53
N TYR A 677 -18.97 18.90 -23.42
CA TYR A 677 -19.68 19.07 -22.15
C TYR A 677 -20.31 17.79 -21.59
N ASP A 678 -19.64 16.64 -21.74
CA ASP A 678 -20.12 15.36 -21.22
C ASP A 678 -19.93 15.23 -19.69
N ILE A 679 -20.75 15.97 -18.95
CA ILE A 679 -20.76 16.03 -17.48
C ILE A 679 -22.19 16.16 -16.95
N ALA A 680 -22.47 15.46 -15.85
CA ALA A 680 -23.74 15.55 -15.15
C ALA A 680 -23.55 15.49 -13.63
N LEU A 681 -24.34 16.30 -12.93
CA LEU A 681 -24.42 16.31 -11.47
C LEU A 681 -25.67 15.57 -11.01
N LEU A 682 -25.52 14.74 -9.99
CA LEU A 682 -26.61 13.95 -9.42
C LEU A 682 -26.79 14.34 -7.96
N GLU A 683 -27.97 14.85 -7.64
CA GLU A 683 -28.35 15.20 -6.27
C GLU A 683 -29.04 13.99 -5.63
N LEU A 684 -28.54 13.53 -4.49
CA LEU A 684 -29.10 12.42 -3.74
C LEU A 684 -30.32 12.87 -2.93
N SER A 685 -31.31 11.99 -2.78
CA SER A 685 -32.50 12.25 -1.97
C SER A 685 -32.18 12.35 -0.47
N GLU A 686 -31.15 11.63 -0.03
CA GLU A 686 -30.68 11.59 1.35
C GLU A 686 -29.15 11.61 1.37
N PRO A 687 -28.53 12.24 2.38
CA PRO A 687 -27.07 12.29 2.47
C PRO A 687 -26.46 10.91 2.69
N LEU A 688 -25.29 10.69 2.11
CA LEU A 688 -24.40 9.56 2.37
C LEU A 688 -23.72 9.74 3.73
N GLN A 689 -23.60 8.64 4.46
CA GLN A 689 -22.80 8.61 5.68
C GLN A 689 -21.38 8.20 5.29
N PHE A 690 -20.41 9.08 5.52
CA PHE A 690 -19.02 8.74 5.22
C PHE A 690 -18.53 7.63 6.14
N ALA A 691 -17.83 6.68 5.53
CA ALA A 691 -17.32 5.46 6.17
C ALA A 691 -15.95 5.13 5.57
N ASN A 692 -15.33 4.03 6.00
CA ASN A 692 -14.03 3.62 5.44
C ASN A 692 -14.11 3.26 3.95
N THR A 693 -15.30 2.90 3.45
CA THR A 693 -15.57 2.52 2.06
C THR A 693 -16.30 3.61 1.26
N ILE A 694 -16.68 4.73 1.89
CA ILE A 694 -17.47 5.81 1.28
C ILE A 694 -16.85 7.14 1.69
N GLN A 695 -16.14 7.78 0.76
CA GLN A 695 -15.44 9.04 0.96
C GLN A 695 -15.50 9.88 -0.31
N PRO A 696 -15.50 11.22 -0.23
CA PRO A 696 -15.49 12.07 -1.41
C PRO A 696 -14.08 12.17 -2.03
N ILE A 697 -14.01 12.31 -3.35
CA ILE A 697 -12.78 12.67 -4.09
C ILE A 697 -12.61 14.19 -4.11
N CYS A 698 -11.38 14.69 -4.17
CA CYS A 698 -11.15 16.14 -4.31
C CYS A 698 -11.42 16.59 -5.74
N LEU A 699 -12.05 17.76 -5.87
CA LEU A 699 -12.20 18.44 -7.16
C LEU A 699 -11.07 19.45 -7.31
N PRO A 700 -10.34 19.43 -8.43
CA PRO A 700 -9.26 20.38 -8.68
C PRO A 700 -9.80 21.79 -8.92
N ASP A 701 -8.99 22.82 -8.65
CA ASP A 701 -9.34 24.18 -9.07
C ASP A 701 -9.30 24.31 -10.60
N SER A 702 -9.91 25.38 -11.12
CA SER A 702 -9.80 25.80 -12.51
C SER A 702 -8.36 26.01 -12.99
N SER A 703 -7.47 26.46 -12.10
CA SER A 703 -6.04 26.68 -12.38
C SER A 703 -5.17 25.42 -12.19
N HIS A 704 -5.74 24.31 -11.70
CA HIS A 704 -4.98 23.09 -11.45
C HIS A 704 -4.43 22.49 -12.75
N VAL A 705 -3.15 22.14 -12.74
CA VAL A 705 -2.47 21.56 -13.90
C VAL A 705 -2.07 20.12 -13.60
N PHE A 706 -2.59 19.20 -14.42
CA PHE A 706 -2.14 17.82 -14.46
C PHE A 706 -1.17 17.63 -15.64
N PRO A 707 0.14 17.43 -15.40
CA PRO A 707 1.13 17.40 -16.48
C PRO A 707 1.01 16.13 -17.35
N ALA A 708 1.39 16.26 -18.63
CA ALA A 708 1.48 15.11 -19.52
C ALA A 708 2.46 14.06 -18.97
N GLY A 709 2.08 12.79 -19.03
CA GLY A 709 2.83 11.67 -18.46
C GLY A 709 2.52 11.36 -16.99
N MET A 710 1.73 12.20 -16.30
CA MET A 710 1.26 11.92 -14.94
C MET A 710 0.48 10.60 -14.89
N SER A 711 0.76 9.78 -13.87
CA SER A 711 0.11 8.48 -13.69
C SER A 711 -1.18 8.62 -12.88
N CYS A 712 -2.29 8.26 -13.49
CA CYS A 712 -3.63 8.32 -12.91
C CYS A 712 -4.30 6.95 -12.97
N TRP A 713 -5.40 6.80 -12.25
CA TRP A 713 -6.15 5.56 -12.19
C TRP A 713 -7.57 5.75 -12.68
N VAL A 714 -8.01 4.82 -13.51
CA VAL A 714 -9.41 4.69 -13.91
C VAL A 714 -10.01 3.47 -13.24
N THR A 715 -11.24 3.61 -12.75
CA THR A 715 -11.95 2.56 -12.02
C THR A 715 -13.37 2.40 -12.55
N GLY A 716 -13.85 1.16 -12.60
CA GLY A 716 -15.21 0.85 -13.04
C GLY A 716 -15.49 -0.65 -13.19
N TRP A 717 -16.73 -0.97 -13.58
CA TRP A 717 -17.21 -2.34 -13.78
C TRP A 717 -17.48 -2.65 -15.27
N GLY A 718 -16.85 -1.90 -16.16
CA GLY A 718 -16.97 -2.05 -17.60
C GLY A 718 -16.44 -3.39 -18.11
N ALA A 719 -16.63 -3.59 -19.41
CA ALA A 719 -16.23 -4.81 -20.10
C ALA A 719 -14.71 -4.99 -20.08
N LEU A 720 -14.24 -6.18 -19.68
CA LEU A 720 -12.81 -6.48 -19.62
C LEU A 720 -12.13 -6.61 -20.99
N ARG A 721 -12.95 -6.72 -22.05
CA ARG A 721 -12.55 -6.82 -23.45
C ARG A 721 -13.63 -6.16 -24.31
N GLU A 722 -13.24 -5.64 -25.46
CA GLU A 722 -14.17 -5.02 -26.40
C GLU A 722 -15.33 -5.99 -26.76
N GLY A 723 -16.57 -5.56 -26.52
CA GLY A 723 -17.77 -6.38 -26.72
C GLY A 723 -18.02 -7.50 -25.69
N GLY A 724 -17.25 -7.54 -24.60
CA GLY A 724 -17.42 -8.48 -23.49
C GLY A 724 -18.52 -8.08 -22.50
N GLN A 725 -18.77 -8.95 -21.51
CA GLN A 725 -19.65 -8.64 -20.38
C GLN A 725 -18.93 -7.78 -19.34
N GLY A 726 -19.69 -6.95 -18.62
CA GLY A 726 -19.18 -6.13 -17.52
C GLY A 726 -18.57 -6.98 -16.40
N ALA A 727 -17.59 -6.41 -15.70
CA ALA A 727 -16.92 -7.08 -14.59
C ALA A 727 -17.82 -7.15 -13.35
N GLN A 728 -17.84 -8.30 -12.67
CA GLN A 728 -18.61 -8.45 -11.43
C GLN A 728 -17.96 -7.73 -10.24
N ILE A 729 -16.63 -7.69 -10.23
CA ILE A 729 -15.80 -7.04 -9.21
C ILE A 729 -15.26 -5.74 -9.82
N LEU A 730 -15.20 -4.68 -9.01
CA LEU A 730 -14.65 -3.39 -9.42
C LEU A 730 -13.24 -3.57 -9.97
N GLN A 731 -12.97 -3.01 -11.15
CA GLN A 731 -11.65 -3.02 -11.77
C GLN A 731 -10.95 -1.69 -11.55
N LYS A 732 -9.62 -1.75 -11.53
CA LYS A 732 -8.75 -0.57 -11.53
C LYS A 732 -7.66 -0.74 -12.58
N ALA A 733 -7.36 0.35 -13.28
CA ALA A 733 -6.31 0.39 -14.30
C ALA A 733 -5.47 1.66 -14.15
N LEU A 734 -4.14 1.50 -14.22
CA LEU A 734 -3.18 2.59 -14.19
C LEU A 734 -2.95 3.12 -15.61
N VAL A 735 -3.29 4.37 -15.85
CA VAL A 735 -3.20 5.08 -17.14
C VAL A 735 -2.35 6.35 -17.00
N LYS A 736 -1.91 6.93 -18.11
CA LYS A 736 -1.12 8.17 -18.12
C LYS A 736 -1.79 9.27 -18.93
N ILE A 737 -1.72 10.51 -18.45
CA ILE A 737 -2.21 11.67 -19.18
C ILE A 737 -1.38 11.86 -20.45
N ILE A 738 -2.06 12.07 -21.58
CA ILE A 738 -1.47 12.30 -22.89
C ILE A 738 -1.56 13.79 -23.20
N ASN A 739 -0.52 14.33 -23.84
CA ASN A 739 -0.47 15.74 -24.27
C ASN A 739 -1.63 16.05 -25.23
N ASP A 740 -2.27 17.21 -25.07
CA ASP A 740 -3.40 17.67 -25.88
C ASP A 740 -3.08 17.68 -27.39
N SER A 741 -1.88 18.09 -27.79
CA SER A 741 -1.49 18.08 -29.21
C SER A 741 -1.40 16.65 -29.77
N VAL A 742 -0.90 15.71 -28.98
CA VAL A 742 -0.83 14.30 -29.37
C VAL A 742 -2.23 13.68 -29.38
N CYS A 743 -3.04 14.00 -28.37
CA CYS A 743 -4.44 13.60 -28.25
C CYS A 743 -5.25 14.05 -29.46
N ASP A 744 -5.09 15.29 -29.91
CA ASP A 744 -5.77 15.84 -31.07
C ASP A 744 -5.36 15.11 -32.37
N VAL A 745 -4.08 14.81 -32.53
CA VAL A 745 -3.57 14.05 -33.69
C VAL A 745 -4.11 12.62 -33.72
N VAL A 746 -4.11 11.89 -32.59
CA VAL A 746 -4.57 10.48 -32.56
C VAL A 746 -6.09 10.33 -32.64
N THR A 747 -6.83 11.40 -32.31
CA THR A 747 -8.29 11.48 -32.40
C THR A 747 -8.78 12.23 -33.65
N GLU A 748 -7.88 12.53 -34.60
CA GLU A 748 -8.21 13.16 -35.88
C GLU A 748 -8.93 14.52 -35.73
N GLY A 749 -8.58 15.30 -34.70
CA GLY A 749 -9.13 16.64 -34.48
C GLY A 749 -10.48 16.68 -33.75
N GLN A 750 -10.92 15.56 -33.17
CA GLN A 750 -12.24 15.44 -32.53
C GLN A 750 -12.28 15.94 -31.08
N VAL A 751 -11.13 16.21 -30.48
CA VAL A 751 -11.00 16.56 -29.06
C VAL A 751 -11.11 18.07 -28.87
N THR A 752 -11.88 18.48 -27.88
CA THR A 752 -12.05 19.91 -27.55
C THR A 752 -11.15 20.31 -26.38
N SER A 753 -10.99 21.61 -26.11
CA SER A 753 -10.21 22.09 -24.95
C SER A 753 -10.81 21.72 -23.58
N ARG A 754 -12.02 21.14 -23.57
CA ARG A 754 -12.73 20.63 -22.37
C ARG A 754 -12.58 19.11 -22.21
N MET A 755 -11.77 18.49 -23.07
CA MET A 755 -11.46 17.06 -23.02
C MET A 755 -9.97 16.86 -22.69
N LEU A 756 -9.61 15.64 -22.32
CA LEU A 756 -8.24 15.19 -22.16
C LEU A 756 -8.14 13.71 -22.55
N CYS A 757 -6.99 13.29 -23.07
CA CYS A 757 -6.70 11.88 -23.32
C CYS A 757 -5.90 11.29 -22.18
N SER A 758 -6.18 10.03 -21.85
CA SER A 758 -5.35 9.26 -20.91
C SER A 758 -5.30 7.79 -21.32
N GLY A 759 -4.12 7.19 -21.27
CA GLY A 759 -3.90 5.80 -21.70
C GLY A 759 -2.46 5.54 -22.15
N TYR A 760 -2.24 4.41 -22.81
CA TYR A 760 -0.97 4.10 -23.46
C TYR A 760 -1.16 4.04 -24.96
N LEU A 761 -0.33 4.76 -25.73
CA LEU A 761 -0.37 4.71 -27.19
C LEU A 761 -0.01 3.31 -27.73
N SER A 762 0.72 2.49 -26.97
CA SER A 762 0.95 1.08 -27.29
C SER A 762 -0.30 0.20 -27.23
N GLY A 763 -1.41 0.71 -26.66
CA GLY A 763 -2.59 -0.07 -26.32
C GLY A 763 -2.40 -0.95 -25.08
N GLY A 764 -3.40 -1.80 -24.82
CA GLY A 764 -3.38 -2.84 -23.78
C GLY A 764 -4.10 -2.50 -22.46
N VAL A 765 -4.07 -1.25 -22.01
CA VAL A 765 -4.75 -0.81 -20.77
C VAL A 765 -5.53 0.47 -21.07
N ASP A 766 -6.85 0.42 -20.90
CA ASP A 766 -7.79 1.50 -21.26
C ASP A 766 -9.13 1.32 -20.51
N ALA A 767 -9.96 2.36 -20.48
CA ALA A 767 -11.35 2.26 -20.03
C ALA A 767 -12.22 1.62 -21.14
N CYS A 768 -13.31 0.94 -20.77
CA CYS A 768 -14.15 0.26 -21.75
C CYS A 768 -15.65 0.47 -21.49
N GLN A 769 -16.51 -0.16 -22.31
CA GLN A 769 -17.96 0.01 -22.21
C GLN A 769 -18.46 -0.39 -20.82
N GLY A 770 -19.20 0.50 -20.15
CA GLY A 770 -19.68 0.31 -18.77
C GLY A 770 -18.83 0.98 -17.69
N ASP A 771 -17.68 1.55 -18.05
CA ASP A 771 -16.90 2.46 -17.18
C ASP A 771 -17.33 3.93 -17.34
N SER A 772 -18.22 4.22 -18.29
CA SER A 772 -18.78 5.55 -18.58
C SER A 772 -19.23 6.29 -17.33
N GLY A 773 -18.79 7.55 -17.16
CA GLY A 773 -19.08 8.34 -15.96
C GLY A 773 -18.20 8.02 -14.75
N GLY A 774 -17.33 7.01 -14.83
CA GLY A 774 -16.33 6.71 -13.81
C GLY A 774 -15.25 7.80 -13.69
N PRO A 775 -14.60 7.92 -12.52
CA PRO A 775 -13.56 8.92 -12.27
C PRO A 775 -12.19 8.51 -12.84
N LEU A 776 -11.50 9.47 -13.44
CA LEU A 776 -10.04 9.44 -13.62
C LEU A 776 -9.40 10.13 -12.42
N SER A 777 -8.83 9.34 -11.52
CA SER A 777 -8.28 9.80 -10.24
C SER A 777 -6.76 9.89 -10.30
N CYS A 778 -6.20 11.07 -10.06
CA CYS A 778 -4.75 11.31 -10.03
C CYS A 778 -4.29 11.55 -8.59
N PHE A 779 -3.10 11.07 -8.24
CA PHE A 779 -2.52 11.26 -6.90
C PHE A 779 -1.47 12.36 -6.93
N GLU A 780 -1.66 13.37 -6.10
CA GLU A 780 -0.77 14.52 -5.98
C GLU A 780 0.27 14.34 -4.86
N GLU A 781 1.38 15.07 -4.96
CA GLU A 781 2.46 15.03 -3.95
C GLU A 781 1.99 15.49 -2.57
N SER A 782 0.92 16.30 -2.52
CA SER A 782 0.20 16.71 -1.30
C SER A 782 -0.41 15.54 -0.51
N GLY A 783 -0.44 14.33 -1.10
CA GLY A 783 -0.97 13.12 -0.48
C GLY A 783 -2.49 13.00 -0.59
N LYS A 784 -3.10 13.73 -1.53
CA LYS A 784 -4.54 13.76 -1.83
C LYS A 784 -4.82 13.22 -3.23
N TRP A 785 -6.03 12.69 -3.42
CA TRP A 785 -6.51 12.23 -4.71
C TRP A 785 -7.48 13.25 -5.33
N PHE A 786 -7.17 13.68 -6.55
CA PHE A 786 -7.97 14.62 -7.32
C PHE A 786 -8.59 13.94 -8.53
N GLN A 787 -9.81 14.35 -8.87
CA GLN A 787 -10.49 13.89 -10.08
C GLN A 787 -10.09 14.76 -11.27
N ALA A 788 -9.17 14.27 -12.09
CA ALA A 788 -8.72 14.98 -13.28
C ALA A 788 -9.74 14.91 -14.42
N GLY A 789 -10.45 13.78 -14.53
CA GLY A 789 -11.38 13.55 -15.63
C GLY A 789 -12.55 12.61 -15.32
N ILE A 790 -13.48 12.54 -16.26
CA ILE A 790 -14.64 11.64 -16.25
C ILE A 790 -14.62 10.82 -17.53
N VAL A 791 -14.77 9.49 -17.44
CA VAL A 791 -14.78 8.59 -18.61
C VAL A 791 -15.93 9.01 -19.55
N SER A 792 -15.59 9.39 -20.79
CA SER A 792 -16.55 9.91 -21.78
C SER A 792 -16.69 8.98 -22.97
N TRP A 793 -15.68 8.89 -23.84
CA TRP A 793 -15.72 8.08 -25.07
C TRP A 793 -14.34 7.58 -25.50
N GLY A 794 -14.31 6.66 -26.47
CA GLY A 794 -13.08 6.12 -27.07
C GLY A 794 -13.38 5.25 -28.29
N GLU A 795 -12.40 5.09 -29.18
CA GLU A 795 -12.52 4.22 -30.36
C GLU A 795 -12.09 2.77 -30.05
N GLY A 796 -13.06 1.94 -29.68
CA GLY A 796 -12.79 0.59 -29.18
C GLY A 796 -12.24 0.63 -27.75
N CYS A 797 -11.64 -0.48 -27.29
CA CYS A 797 -11.01 -0.54 -25.98
C CYS A 797 -9.58 -1.05 -26.09
N ALA A 798 -8.62 -0.31 -25.52
CA ALA A 798 -7.22 -0.72 -25.40
C ALA A 798 -6.51 -0.99 -26.75
N ARG A 799 -6.97 -0.34 -27.83
CA ARG A 799 -6.36 -0.43 -29.15
C ARG A 799 -5.10 0.43 -29.22
N ARG A 800 -4.17 0.05 -30.10
CA ARG A 800 -2.95 0.83 -30.34
C ARG A 800 -3.32 2.17 -30.98
N ASN A 801 -2.71 3.26 -30.50
CA ASN A 801 -2.92 4.64 -30.93
C ASN A 801 -4.37 5.16 -30.78
N LYS A 802 -5.19 4.53 -29.94
CA LYS A 802 -6.56 4.99 -29.65
C LYS A 802 -6.75 5.04 -28.13
N PRO A 803 -6.36 6.15 -27.49
CA PRO A 803 -6.52 6.31 -26.05
C PRO A 803 -7.98 6.62 -25.67
N GLY A 804 -8.34 6.37 -24.42
CA GLY A 804 -9.60 6.84 -23.85
C GLY A 804 -9.65 8.37 -23.74
N VAL A 805 -10.80 8.94 -24.05
CA VAL A 805 -11.09 10.38 -23.95
C VAL A 805 -11.97 10.64 -22.74
N TYR A 806 -11.56 11.63 -21.95
CA TYR A 806 -12.18 11.99 -20.69
C TYR A 806 -12.62 13.45 -20.72
N THR A 807 -13.73 13.76 -20.06
CA THR A 807 -14.14 15.15 -19.81
C THR A 807 -13.19 15.77 -18.79
N ARG A 808 -12.61 16.93 -19.09
CA ARG A 808 -11.65 17.64 -18.22
C ARG A 808 -12.38 18.42 -17.13
N VAL A 809 -12.21 17.98 -15.88
CA VAL A 809 -12.94 18.55 -14.73
C VAL A 809 -12.52 19.99 -14.43
N THR A 810 -11.24 20.35 -14.59
CA THR A 810 -10.72 21.71 -14.30
C THR A 810 -11.44 22.79 -15.11
N LYS A 811 -11.74 22.53 -16.40
CA LYS A 811 -12.45 23.47 -17.27
C LYS A 811 -13.96 23.60 -16.97
N LEU A 812 -14.51 22.70 -16.16
CA LEU A 812 -15.93 22.68 -15.79
C LEU A 812 -16.12 22.92 -14.28
N ARG A 813 -15.04 23.28 -13.56
CA ARG A 813 -15.05 23.47 -12.11
C ARG A 813 -16.00 24.59 -11.67
N GLU A 814 -16.03 25.70 -12.41
CA GLU A 814 -16.92 26.83 -12.13
C GLU A 814 -18.39 26.43 -12.21
N TRP A 815 -18.77 25.65 -13.22
CA TRP A 815 -20.13 25.16 -13.37
C TRP A 815 -20.52 24.23 -12.21
N ILE A 816 -19.62 23.32 -11.81
CA ILE A 816 -19.86 22.46 -10.64
C ILE A 816 -20.10 23.31 -9.39
N LYS A 817 -19.28 24.35 -9.19
CA LYS A 817 -19.39 25.27 -8.06
C LYS A 817 -20.70 26.07 -8.07
N GLN A 818 -21.15 26.53 -9.24
CA GLN A 818 -22.41 27.26 -9.38
C GLN A 818 -23.64 26.39 -9.03
N GLU A 819 -23.65 25.13 -9.45
CA GLU A 819 -24.78 24.23 -9.23
C GLU A 819 -24.81 23.63 -7.81
N THR A 820 -23.64 23.38 -7.22
CA THR A 820 -23.53 22.64 -5.97
C THR A 820 -23.11 23.47 -4.76
N ASN A 821 -22.56 24.68 -4.97
CA ASN A 821 -21.87 25.52 -3.97
C ASN A 821 -20.66 24.85 -3.30
N ILE A 822 -20.08 23.83 -3.94
CA ILE A 822 -18.87 23.10 -3.50
C ILE A 822 -17.66 23.54 -4.31
#